data_AF-A0A836MCM7-F1
#
_entry.id   AF-A0A836MCM7-F1
#
_cell.length_a   1.000
_cell.length_b   1.000
_cell.length_c   1.000
_cell.angle_alpha   90.00
_cell.angle_beta   90.00
_cell.angle_gamma   90.00
#
_symmetry.space_group_name_H-M   'P 1'
#
loop_
_entity.id
_entity.type
_entity.pdbx_description
1 polymer ?
#
loop_
_entity_poly.entity_id
_entity_poly.type
_entity_poly.pdbx_seq_one_letter_code
_entity_poly.pdbx_strand_id
1 'polypeptide(L)'
;MRKQTLLSVAISTALSTTNLYAADLPQNHKITDGNAKINTLNKAMTITQESPRVSIEWESFDIGKQNSVEFKQPDSTAIAYNRVMGGNASQIQGKLQANGRVFLANPNGVIITKGAQVNVGSLLATTKDLEKISNSNNFNFTPRKNHKTAEGKIINEGKIVANGENAFVVLVGNDVENKGTIEAKYFKQEKKVKGRYCSGWSANDCYEGNHWGFKWIDFERDETIESPGQVVLGAGGKFSLELDTTSIDLDIEENTVNSIVKNSGSIITEDGYIELTAKGKNELINNLVNNDGLLQADNVVMSRSGKITLFSDDIQFGKNSNIQAENLEIKAGKNEINLNAEKGAKLTVKEEIKFAPKGYFDRSVNKVNLSGDLIREDENYYDDGSKKLKTKVNLDLADNLDIGNQKVGENSFISSNLLGSLLGISGEVNLTAHNFDISGDINIDSYKDTDSVLLLNTQLNYTNPSYIRFNKANIDTKNGRLFIATDLMDKNFADKGISDIQIIDSKFNFNNGAIVLGRNGLRRNLEDSRTCINLAYCLEDTQRSPFSVNISNLQLDKVDDFVIVGGFNNVDIDRLTHIGRGNFYIYGGYSYNKEKPSYDYAIFNTKDRALRTERNHTQRRWKFNNNLRQWINNEFLYAFDWWTATNNSYDKIKQEVIKTPKSHLETTINIRNSNIKTHDGFINLMAKNINLTDSQFNVTFDRNMSFESDYDRIHKIGLSADKTILDHTSLNIQGAEKLNVSPSSKMKAATMYVVGDLEGRNKSSINLKSHQGYTLMTDKNATLRGEKSKNDLTITLLNTGPKPSPEIGITGSADNDANAANFALALGDATKTTIENATVIALAPNGAKAYYSHKDMPIVLKNTDFTFYEQPRGTNYGDDELAGEGNIKRLNERQLNTILDKLNGLKPTYLSREQSNLVENNKFGVKSLQPETLEDEKSVVVSICDENNKCEDRIIGNKHTDAKVSVGEIR
;
A
#
# COMPACT_ATOMS: atom_id res chain seq x y z
N MET A 1 -80.80 -57.88 -18.01
CA MET A 1 -82.03 -58.22 -17.25
C MET A 1 -81.66 -58.60 -15.83
N ARG A 2 -82.42 -58.07 -14.86
CA ARG A 2 -82.64 -58.51 -13.47
C ARG A 2 -81.50 -58.49 -12.42
N LYS A 3 -81.67 -57.50 -11.52
CA LYS A 3 -81.50 -57.47 -10.04
C LYS A 3 -81.38 -58.82 -9.32
N GLN A 4 -80.52 -58.89 -8.28
CA GLN A 4 -80.86 -58.98 -6.83
C GLN A 4 -79.56 -59.27 -6.01
N THR A 5 -79.05 -58.30 -5.23
CA THR A 5 -79.14 -58.10 -3.75
C THR A 5 -78.29 -59.01 -2.83
N LEU A 6 -77.35 -58.35 -2.14
CA LEU A 6 -76.91 -58.47 -0.73
C LEU A 6 -76.33 -59.81 -0.21
N LEU A 7 -75.04 -59.76 0.20
CA LEU A 7 -74.68 -59.77 1.62
C LEU A 7 -73.26 -59.22 1.84
N SER A 8 -73.19 -58.18 2.66
CA SER A 8 -71.99 -57.48 3.13
C SER A 8 -71.41 -58.17 4.38
N VAL A 9 -70.14 -58.55 4.35
CA VAL A 9 -69.31 -58.81 5.55
C VAL A 9 -68.11 -57.87 5.48
N ALA A 10 -68.10 -56.88 6.37
CA ALA A 10 -66.98 -55.98 6.57
C ALA A 10 -66.01 -56.60 7.59
N ILE A 11 -64.79 -56.92 7.16
CA ILE A 11 -63.66 -57.18 8.06
C ILE A 11 -62.85 -55.88 8.09
N SER A 12 -62.96 -55.14 9.20
CA SER A 12 -62.12 -53.97 9.47
C SER A 12 -60.72 -54.44 9.89
N THR A 13 -59.78 -54.45 8.95
CA THR A 13 -58.35 -54.45 9.27
C THR A 13 -57.96 -53.04 9.71
N ALA A 14 -57.90 -52.83 11.03
CA ALA A 14 -57.28 -51.65 11.61
C ALA A 14 -55.77 -51.68 11.29
N LEU A 15 -55.34 -50.98 10.24
CA LEU A 15 -53.96 -50.54 10.12
C LEU A 15 -53.76 -49.39 11.10
N SER A 16 -53.23 -49.72 12.28
CA SER A 16 -52.67 -48.77 13.21
C SER A 16 -51.44 -48.12 12.56
N THR A 17 -51.62 -46.97 11.91
CA THR A 17 -50.50 -46.08 11.60
C THR A 17 -50.00 -45.49 12.92
N THR A 18 -48.99 -46.12 13.52
CA THR A 18 -48.24 -45.52 14.64
C THR A 18 -47.44 -44.36 14.08
N ASN A 19 -47.92 -43.13 14.29
CA ASN A 19 -47.08 -41.94 14.20
C ASN A 19 -45.98 -42.08 15.26
N LEU A 20 -44.73 -42.33 14.85
CA LEU A 20 -43.58 -42.21 15.75
C LEU A 20 -43.42 -40.74 16.11
N TYR A 21 -43.86 -40.36 17.30
CA TYR A 21 -43.47 -39.10 17.92
C TYR A 21 -42.00 -39.20 18.32
N ALA A 22 -41.22 -38.12 18.09
CA ALA A 22 -39.87 -38.01 18.64
C ALA A 22 -39.92 -38.15 20.16
N ALA A 23 -38.93 -38.84 20.75
CA ALA A 23 -38.86 -38.99 22.20
C ALA A 23 -38.63 -37.62 22.87
N ASP A 24 -39.26 -37.40 24.02
CA ASP A 24 -39.18 -36.12 24.75
C ASP A 24 -37.83 -35.95 25.51
N LEU A 25 -37.18 -37.06 25.87
CA LEU A 25 -35.89 -37.13 26.57
C LEU A 25 -35.05 -38.29 26.00
N PRO A 26 -33.72 -38.36 26.25
CA PRO A 26 -32.89 -39.49 25.83
C PRO A 26 -33.41 -40.84 26.35
N GLN A 27 -33.31 -41.91 25.55
CA GLN A 27 -33.93 -43.21 25.82
C GLN A 27 -32.92 -44.37 25.83
N ASN A 28 -33.20 -45.37 26.68
CA ASN A 28 -32.53 -46.67 26.72
C ASN A 28 -30.99 -46.57 26.77
N HIS A 29 -30.48 -45.95 27.84
CA HIS A 29 -29.05 -45.80 28.05
C HIS A 29 -28.35 -47.10 28.44
N LYS A 30 -27.07 -47.18 28.10
CA LYS A 30 -26.12 -48.16 28.60
C LYS A 30 -24.77 -47.48 28.85
N ILE A 31 -24.33 -47.46 30.11
CA ILE A 31 -23.00 -46.96 30.46
C ILE A 31 -22.00 -48.05 30.06
N THR A 32 -21.06 -47.71 29.17
CA THR A 32 -20.05 -48.65 28.63
C THR A 32 -18.65 -48.43 29.20
N ASP A 33 -18.39 -47.24 29.73
CA ASP A 33 -17.14 -46.92 30.43
C ASP A 33 -17.35 -45.76 31.42
N GLY A 34 -16.60 -45.75 32.53
CA GLY A 34 -16.76 -44.78 33.62
C GLY A 34 -18.02 -45.00 34.47
N ASN A 35 -18.31 -44.03 35.34
CA ASN A 35 -19.41 -44.08 36.32
C ASN A 35 -20.30 -42.84 36.20
N ALA A 36 -21.61 -43.07 36.05
CA ALA A 36 -22.62 -42.02 36.14
C ALA A 36 -23.95 -42.59 36.69
N LYS A 37 -24.74 -41.72 37.31
CA LYS A 37 -26.11 -42.01 37.75
C LYS A 37 -27.07 -41.16 36.94
N ILE A 38 -28.05 -41.80 36.30
CA ILE A 38 -29.05 -41.12 35.47
C ILE A 38 -30.37 -41.13 36.21
N ASN A 39 -30.92 -39.95 36.50
CA ASN A 39 -32.22 -39.77 37.13
C ASN A 39 -33.12 -38.94 36.22
N THR A 40 -34.38 -39.36 36.07
CA THR A 40 -35.38 -38.64 35.26
C THR A 40 -36.58 -38.30 36.12
N LEU A 41 -36.91 -37.01 36.22
CA LEU A 41 -38.07 -36.51 36.94
C LEU A 41 -38.85 -35.56 36.04
N ASN A 42 -40.09 -35.95 35.71
CA ASN A 42 -40.96 -35.21 34.80
C ASN A 42 -40.27 -34.91 33.45
N LYS A 43 -40.00 -33.63 33.18
CA LYS A 43 -39.41 -33.09 31.95
C LYS A 43 -37.90 -32.90 32.05
N ALA A 44 -37.27 -33.31 33.14
CA ALA A 44 -35.85 -33.11 33.40
C ALA A 44 -35.11 -34.44 33.61
N MET A 45 -33.99 -34.60 32.93
CA MET A 45 -33.02 -35.68 33.16
C MET A 45 -31.73 -35.09 33.74
N THR A 46 -31.25 -35.65 34.84
CA THR A 46 -29.96 -35.30 35.45
C THR A 46 -29.03 -36.50 35.38
N ILE A 47 -27.83 -36.27 34.84
CA ILE A 47 -26.77 -37.26 34.72
C ILE A 47 -25.64 -36.82 35.65
N THR A 48 -25.55 -37.45 36.82
CA THR A 48 -24.46 -37.20 37.77
C THR A 48 -23.29 -38.11 37.41
N GLN A 49 -22.29 -37.53 36.76
CA GLN A 49 -21.05 -38.21 36.39
C GLN A 49 -20.08 -38.20 37.57
N GLU A 50 -19.53 -39.36 37.92
CA GLU A 50 -18.64 -39.53 39.07
C GLU A 50 -17.17 -39.72 38.64
N SER A 51 -16.93 -40.22 37.42
CA SER A 51 -15.58 -40.38 36.86
C SER A 51 -15.18 -39.20 35.96
N PRO A 52 -13.88 -38.91 35.77
CA PRO A 52 -13.42 -37.85 34.85
C PRO A 52 -13.90 -38.02 33.41
N ARG A 53 -14.17 -39.26 32.98
CA ARG A 53 -14.74 -39.59 31.68
C ARG A 53 -15.83 -40.64 31.83
N VAL A 54 -16.92 -40.50 31.08
CA VAL A 54 -17.97 -41.51 30.97
C VAL A 54 -18.38 -41.70 29.51
N SER A 55 -18.61 -42.94 29.09
CA SER A 55 -19.21 -43.28 27.80
C SER A 55 -20.60 -43.88 28.02
N ILE A 56 -21.59 -43.30 27.34
CA ILE A 56 -23.00 -43.69 27.45
C ILE A 56 -23.53 -43.93 26.04
N GLU A 57 -23.93 -45.16 25.77
CA GLU A 57 -24.68 -45.52 24.57
C GLU A 57 -26.17 -45.24 24.78
N TRP A 58 -26.84 -44.73 23.76
CA TRP A 58 -28.27 -44.39 23.79
C TRP A 58 -28.98 -44.99 22.58
N GLU A 59 -30.23 -45.43 22.73
CA GLU A 59 -31.06 -45.74 21.56
C GLU A 59 -31.42 -44.45 20.80
N SER A 60 -31.88 -43.43 21.52
CA SER A 60 -32.07 -42.08 21.00
C SER A 60 -31.63 -41.04 22.02
N PHE A 61 -31.15 -39.90 21.52
CA PHE A 61 -30.77 -38.75 22.35
C PHE A 61 -31.48 -37.52 21.80
N ASP A 62 -32.64 -37.22 22.38
CA ASP A 62 -33.53 -36.14 21.99
C ASP A 62 -33.89 -35.30 23.23
N ILE A 63 -34.11 -34.00 23.06
CA ILE A 63 -34.54 -33.10 24.13
C ILE A 63 -35.70 -32.27 23.61
N GLY A 64 -36.94 -32.62 23.98
CA GLY A 64 -38.14 -31.89 23.58
C GLY A 64 -38.15 -30.43 24.07
N LYS A 65 -38.98 -29.57 23.46
CA LYS A 65 -38.98 -28.09 23.65
C LYS A 65 -39.06 -27.62 25.11
N GLN A 66 -39.78 -28.36 25.96
CA GLN A 66 -39.97 -28.01 27.37
C GLN A 66 -39.13 -28.87 28.32
N ASN A 67 -38.22 -29.66 27.77
CA ASN A 67 -37.45 -30.65 28.52
C ASN A 67 -36.00 -30.19 28.68
N SER A 68 -35.31 -30.78 29.66
CA SER A 68 -33.92 -30.46 29.94
C SER A 68 -33.09 -31.68 30.29
N VAL A 69 -31.85 -31.72 29.80
CA VAL A 69 -30.82 -32.66 30.22
C VAL A 69 -29.69 -31.88 30.88
N GLU A 70 -29.30 -32.27 32.09
CA GLU A 70 -28.22 -31.65 32.85
C GLU A 70 -27.15 -32.69 33.21
N PHE A 71 -25.91 -32.46 32.79
CA PHE A 71 -24.74 -33.22 33.24
C PHE A 71 -24.08 -32.50 34.41
N LYS A 72 -24.00 -33.18 35.55
CA LYS A 72 -23.24 -32.75 36.74
C LYS A 72 -21.96 -33.56 36.78
N GLN A 73 -20.87 -32.95 36.34
CA GLN A 73 -19.58 -33.59 36.12
C GLN A 73 -18.57 -33.16 37.20
N PRO A 74 -17.48 -33.94 37.44
CA PRO A 74 -16.50 -33.63 38.49
C PRO A 74 -15.86 -32.24 38.38
N ASP A 75 -15.55 -31.80 37.17
CA ASP A 75 -14.95 -30.49 36.87
C ASP A 75 -15.28 -30.05 35.43
N SER A 76 -14.78 -28.87 35.01
CA SER A 76 -14.99 -28.29 33.69
C SER A 76 -14.28 -29.04 32.54
N THR A 77 -13.31 -29.89 32.85
CA THR A 77 -12.52 -30.66 31.88
C THR A 77 -13.04 -32.08 31.67
N ALA A 78 -13.90 -32.56 32.59
CA ALA A 78 -14.51 -33.88 32.53
C ALA A 78 -15.35 -34.08 31.25
N ILE A 79 -15.35 -35.30 30.69
CA ILE A 79 -15.98 -35.60 29.40
C ILE A 79 -17.14 -36.59 29.58
N ALA A 80 -18.32 -36.23 29.09
CA ALA A 80 -19.46 -37.11 28.91
C ALA A 80 -19.64 -37.43 27.42
N TYR A 81 -19.27 -38.64 27.01
CA TYR A 81 -19.44 -39.11 25.64
C TYR A 81 -20.76 -39.85 25.46
N ASN A 82 -21.64 -39.27 24.66
CA ASN A 82 -22.97 -39.76 24.34
C ASN A 82 -22.98 -40.29 22.91
N ARG A 83 -23.13 -41.61 22.77
CA ARG A 83 -23.08 -42.31 21.49
C ARG A 83 -24.46 -42.87 21.13
N VAL A 84 -25.08 -42.35 20.07
CA VAL A 84 -26.42 -42.80 19.65
C VAL A 84 -26.31 -44.01 18.74
N MET A 85 -27.04 -45.08 19.09
CA MET A 85 -27.03 -46.39 18.41
C MET A 85 -28.26 -46.65 17.56
N GLY A 86 -29.38 -45.96 17.83
CA GLY A 86 -30.61 -46.09 17.04
C GLY A 86 -30.53 -45.42 15.67
N GLY A 87 -31.65 -45.44 14.93
CA GLY A 87 -31.75 -44.97 13.55
C GLY A 87 -32.26 -43.54 13.35
N ASN A 88 -32.41 -42.75 14.42
CA ASN A 88 -32.97 -41.40 14.36
C ASN A 88 -31.92 -40.33 14.62
N ALA A 89 -32.04 -39.20 13.92
CA ALA A 89 -31.25 -37.99 14.19
C ALA A 89 -31.63 -37.40 15.55
N SER A 90 -30.65 -36.86 16.27
CA SER A 90 -30.87 -36.22 17.57
C SER A 90 -31.57 -34.87 17.41
N GLN A 91 -32.76 -34.72 18.00
CA GLN A 91 -33.54 -33.48 17.99
C GLN A 91 -33.38 -32.75 19.32
N ILE A 92 -32.54 -31.71 19.35
CA ILE A 92 -32.32 -30.87 20.54
C ILE A 92 -33.19 -29.62 20.41
N GLN A 93 -34.30 -29.59 21.13
CA GLN A 93 -35.29 -28.51 21.11
C GLN A 93 -35.41 -27.78 22.45
N GLY A 94 -35.04 -28.44 23.55
CA GLY A 94 -35.06 -27.90 24.91
C GLY A 94 -33.69 -27.43 25.39
N LYS A 95 -33.36 -27.75 26.64
CA LYS A 95 -32.12 -27.30 27.30
C LYS A 95 -31.13 -28.44 27.50
N LEU A 96 -29.89 -28.28 27.04
CA LEU A 96 -28.76 -29.13 27.39
C LEU A 96 -27.79 -28.32 28.25
N GLN A 97 -27.52 -28.79 29.46
CA GLN A 97 -26.68 -28.11 30.45
C GLN A 97 -25.55 -29.01 30.92
N ALA A 98 -24.33 -28.49 31.04
CA ALA A 98 -23.21 -29.20 31.64
C ALA A 98 -22.19 -28.23 32.23
N ASN A 99 -21.56 -28.57 33.34
CA ASN A 99 -20.40 -27.81 33.83
C ASN A 99 -19.09 -28.20 33.10
N GLY A 100 -19.02 -29.41 32.54
CA GLY A 100 -17.87 -29.91 31.77
C GLY A 100 -18.19 -30.13 30.29
N ARG A 101 -17.48 -31.06 29.66
CA ARG A 101 -17.50 -31.30 28.21
C ARG A 101 -18.53 -32.37 27.85
N VAL A 102 -19.36 -32.08 26.84
CA VAL A 102 -20.35 -33.02 26.30
C VAL A 102 -20.00 -33.36 24.86
N PHE A 103 -19.75 -34.64 24.60
CA PHE A 103 -19.54 -35.16 23.24
C PHE A 103 -20.81 -35.92 22.82
N LEU A 104 -21.37 -35.60 21.65
CA LEU A 104 -22.56 -36.24 21.09
C LEU A 104 -22.23 -36.77 19.68
N ALA A 105 -22.16 -38.09 19.55
CA ALA A 105 -21.96 -38.78 18.27
C ALA A 105 -23.26 -39.44 17.82
N ASN A 106 -23.81 -38.98 16.69
CA ASN A 106 -24.99 -39.58 16.07
C ASN A 106 -24.84 -39.60 14.54
N PRO A 107 -24.55 -40.76 13.92
CA PRO A 107 -24.43 -40.90 12.47
C PRO A 107 -25.68 -40.50 11.68
N ASN A 108 -26.86 -40.49 12.30
CA ASN A 108 -28.11 -40.06 11.65
C ASN A 108 -28.28 -38.54 11.62
N GLY A 109 -27.43 -37.77 12.32
CA GLY A 109 -27.46 -36.31 12.37
C GLY A 109 -27.76 -35.74 13.76
N VAL A 110 -27.46 -34.44 13.93
CA VAL A 110 -27.71 -33.68 15.15
C VAL A 110 -28.34 -32.35 14.77
N ILE A 111 -29.57 -32.09 15.23
CA ILE A 111 -30.33 -30.88 14.91
C ILE A 111 -30.66 -30.15 16.20
N ILE A 112 -30.05 -28.98 16.40
CA ILE A 112 -30.32 -28.07 17.51
C ILE A 112 -31.29 -27.02 16.96
N THR A 113 -32.57 -27.12 17.32
CA THR A 113 -33.64 -26.31 16.70
C THR A 113 -33.73 -24.90 17.29
N LYS A 114 -34.44 -24.01 16.58
CA LYS A 114 -34.72 -22.65 17.05
C LYS A 114 -35.38 -22.65 18.44
N GLY A 115 -34.78 -21.92 19.36
CA GLY A 115 -35.21 -21.82 20.77
C GLY A 115 -34.51 -22.77 21.73
N ALA A 116 -33.78 -23.78 21.23
CA ALA A 116 -32.95 -24.64 22.04
C ALA A 116 -31.78 -23.88 22.67
N GLN A 117 -31.37 -24.29 23.87
CA GLN A 117 -30.26 -23.71 24.61
C GLN A 117 -29.29 -24.81 25.03
N VAL A 118 -28.06 -24.75 24.53
CA VAL A 118 -26.97 -25.63 24.92
C VAL A 118 -25.94 -24.80 25.69
N ASN A 119 -25.83 -25.00 27.00
CA ASN A 119 -24.87 -24.31 27.86
C ASN A 119 -23.95 -25.36 28.50
N VAL A 120 -22.72 -25.47 28.03
CA VAL A 120 -21.79 -26.53 28.44
C VAL A 120 -20.40 -25.95 28.69
N GLY A 121 -19.51 -26.72 29.33
CA GLY A 121 -18.09 -26.37 29.39
C GLY A 121 -17.48 -26.35 27.98
N SER A 122 -17.66 -27.44 27.24
CA SER A 122 -17.37 -27.55 25.80
C SER A 122 -18.32 -28.52 25.11
N LEU A 123 -18.54 -28.37 23.80
CA LEU A 123 -19.38 -29.24 22.98
C LEU A 123 -18.58 -29.85 21.83
N LEU A 124 -18.69 -31.16 21.64
CA LEU A 124 -18.42 -31.83 20.36
C LEU A 124 -19.73 -32.43 19.87
N ALA A 125 -20.22 -32.06 18.70
CA ALA A 125 -21.30 -32.76 18.02
C ALA A 125 -20.77 -33.33 16.70
N THR A 126 -20.98 -34.62 16.47
CA THR A 126 -20.48 -35.26 15.25
C THR A 126 -21.40 -36.34 14.71
N THR A 127 -21.36 -36.54 13.39
CA THR A 127 -21.96 -37.71 12.71
C THR A 127 -20.96 -38.84 12.51
N LYS A 128 -19.70 -38.64 12.84
CA LYS A 128 -18.70 -39.70 12.95
C LYS A 128 -18.87 -40.42 14.29
N ASP A 129 -18.10 -41.48 14.47
CA ASP A 129 -18.26 -42.39 15.59
C ASP A 129 -16.90 -42.78 16.17
N LEU A 130 -16.87 -42.86 17.49
CA LEU A 130 -15.78 -43.42 18.26
C LEU A 130 -16.36 -44.53 19.12
N GLU A 131 -15.89 -45.77 18.95
CA GLU A 131 -16.46 -46.91 19.67
C GLU A 131 -16.24 -46.81 21.18
N LYS A 132 -15.07 -46.31 21.58
CA LYS A 132 -14.70 -46.14 22.98
C LYS A 132 -13.85 -44.89 23.18
N ILE A 133 -14.20 -44.06 24.17
CA ILE A 133 -13.33 -42.96 24.57
C ILE A 133 -12.09 -43.51 25.27
N SER A 134 -10.89 -43.11 24.83
CA SER A 134 -9.63 -43.52 25.44
C SER A 134 -9.33 -42.68 26.70
N ASN A 135 -8.24 -43.03 27.41
CA ASN A 135 -7.65 -42.18 28.45
C ASN A 135 -6.70 -41.10 27.89
N SER A 136 -6.45 -41.08 26.57
CA SER A 136 -5.64 -40.04 25.91
C SER A 136 -6.47 -38.78 25.63
N ASN A 137 -5.82 -37.65 25.42
CA ASN A 137 -6.48 -36.42 24.93
C ASN A 137 -6.62 -36.37 23.41
N ASN A 138 -6.22 -37.43 22.71
CA ASN A 138 -6.36 -37.58 21.27
C ASN A 138 -7.50 -38.57 20.97
N PHE A 139 -8.50 -38.11 20.22
CA PHE A 139 -9.73 -38.83 19.88
C PHE A 139 -9.87 -38.97 18.36
N ASN A 140 -9.96 -40.20 17.87
CA ASN A 140 -10.05 -40.51 16.44
C ASN A 140 -11.47 -40.93 16.08
N PHE A 141 -12.22 -40.04 15.44
CA PHE A 141 -13.58 -40.31 15.01
C PHE A 141 -13.60 -40.76 13.56
N THR A 142 -14.33 -41.84 13.28
CA THR A 142 -14.42 -42.44 11.94
C THR A 142 -15.88 -42.66 11.54
N PRO A 143 -16.20 -42.72 10.24
CA PRO A 143 -17.54 -43.14 9.80
C PRO A 143 -17.92 -44.49 10.41
N ARG A 144 -19.14 -44.61 10.93
CA ARG A 144 -19.59 -45.87 11.55
C ARG A 144 -19.67 -46.99 10.51
N LYS A 145 -18.94 -48.08 10.75
CA LYS A 145 -18.98 -49.28 9.89
C LYS A 145 -20.39 -49.84 9.82
N ASN A 146 -20.83 -50.26 8.62
CA ASN A 146 -22.14 -50.87 8.35
C ASN A 146 -23.36 -49.98 8.64
N HIS A 147 -23.18 -48.66 8.71
CA HIS A 147 -24.31 -47.72 8.74
C HIS A 147 -25.04 -47.75 7.38
N LYS A 148 -26.33 -48.12 7.38
CA LYS A 148 -27.10 -48.40 6.15
C LYS A 148 -27.60 -47.14 5.42
N THR A 149 -27.63 -46.00 6.11
CA THR A 149 -28.09 -44.70 5.59
C THR A 149 -26.89 -43.78 5.37
N ALA A 150 -27.04 -42.79 4.48
CA ALA A 150 -26.07 -41.70 4.38
C ALA A 150 -25.96 -40.99 5.74
N GLU A 151 -24.76 -40.54 6.10
CA GLU A 151 -24.58 -39.77 7.35
C GLU A 151 -25.47 -38.53 7.32
N GLY A 152 -26.08 -38.23 8.47
CA GLY A 152 -26.94 -37.08 8.63
C GLY A 152 -26.19 -35.75 8.61
N LYS A 153 -26.96 -34.67 8.76
CA LYS A 153 -26.43 -33.31 8.85
C LYS A 153 -26.28 -32.87 10.30
N ILE A 154 -25.43 -31.88 10.53
CA ILE A 154 -25.38 -31.13 11.79
C ILE A 154 -25.94 -29.74 11.52
N ILE A 155 -27.03 -29.39 12.17
CA ILE A 155 -27.69 -28.09 11.98
C ILE A 155 -27.90 -27.44 13.34
N ASN A 156 -27.33 -26.24 13.53
CA ASN A 156 -27.63 -25.38 14.68
C ASN A 156 -28.50 -24.20 14.27
N GLU A 157 -29.73 -24.16 14.77
CA GLU A 157 -30.66 -23.03 14.71
C GLU A 157 -30.92 -22.42 16.11
N GLY A 158 -30.34 -23.03 17.16
CA GLY A 158 -30.48 -22.60 18.55
C GLY A 158 -29.31 -21.74 19.04
N LYS A 159 -29.12 -21.69 20.36
CA LYS A 159 -27.98 -21.01 21.00
C LYS A 159 -27.07 -22.03 21.69
N ILE A 160 -25.80 -22.05 21.30
CA ILE A 160 -24.74 -22.84 21.93
C ILE A 160 -23.78 -21.90 22.64
N VAL A 161 -23.53 -22.13 23.93
CA VAL A 161 -22.56 -21.41 24.74
C VAL A 161 -21.59 -22.42 25.36
N ALA A 162 -20.30 -22.27 25.06
CA ALA A 162 -19.21 -22.95 25.73
C ALA A 162 -18.50 -21.97 26.67
N ASN A 163 -18.38 -22.31 27.96
CA ASN A 163 -17.83 -21.41 28.98
C ASN A 163 -16.91 -22.10 30.02
N GLY A 164 -16.43 -23.31 29.71
CA GLY A 164 -15.50 -24.05 30.54
C GLY A 164 -14.03 -23.66 30.32
N GLU A 165 -13.13 -24.32 31.05
CA GLU A 165 -11.70 -24.21 30.81
C GLU A 165 -11.34 -24.84 29.45
N ASN A 166 -10.59 -24.11 28.62
CA ASN A 166 -10.36 -24.42 27.20
C ASN A 166 -11.71 -24.67 26.48
N ALA A 167 -12.62 -23.69 26.58
CA ALA A 167 -13.97 -23.78 26.01
C ALA A 167 -13.92 -23.95 24.49
N PHE A 168 -14.60 -24.97 23.98
CA PHE A 168 -14.74 -25.17 22.54
C PHE A 168 -16.13 -25.61 22.11
N VAL A 169 -16.48 -25.29 20.87
CA VAL A 169 -17.61 -25.87 20.14
C VAL A 169 -17.10 -26.44 18.83
N VAL A 170 -17.14 -27.76 18.71
CA VAL A 170 -16.70 -28.50 17.51
C VAL A 170 -17.91 -29.19 16.89
N LEU A 171 -18.27 -28.82 15.67
CA LEU A 171 -19.36 -29.42 14.90
C LEU A 171 -18.76 -30.09 13.65
N VAL A 172 -18.71 -31.42 13.62
CA VAL A 172 -18.01 -32.15 12.53
C VAL A 172 -18.89 -33.22 11.88
N GLY A 173 -19.17 -33.07 10.59
CA GLY A 173 -19.98 -34.01 9.79
C GLY A 173 -19.59 -34.02 8.31
N ASN A 174 -20.53 -34.34 7.42
CA ASN A 174 -20.35 -34.10 5.97
C ASN A 174 -20.99 -32.79 5.53
N ASP A 175 -22.06 -32.37 6.21
CA ASP A 175 -22.79 -31.13 5.97
C ASP A 175 -23.10 -30.51 7.34
N VAL A 176 -22.48 -29.35 7.59
CA VAL A 176 -22.56 -28.62 8.85
C VAL A 176 -23.08 -27.21 8.58
N GLU A 177 -24.17 -26.86 9.24
CA GLU A 177 -24.83 -25.56 9.06
C GLU A 177 -25.12 -24.88 10.40
N ASN A 178 -24.67 -23.63 10.54
CA ASN A 178 -25.05 -22.74 11.62
C ASN A 178 -25.99 -21.64 11.09
N LYS A 179 -27.20 -21.58 11.63
CA LYS A 179 -28.19 -20.50 11.47
C LYS A 179 -28.48 -19.78 12.79
N GLY A 180 -28.07 -20.37 13.90
CA GLY A 180 -28.26 -19.86 15.25
C GLY A 180 -27.03 -19.09 15.75
N THR A 181 -26.81 -19.14 17.06
CA THR A 181 -25.67 -18.47 17.71
C THR A 181 -24.75 -19.51 18.33
N ILE A 182 -23.45 -19.36 18.12
CA ILE A 182 -22.39 -20.11 18.80
C ILE A 182 -21.48 -19.10 19.49
N GLU A 183 -21.35 -19.23 20.81
CA GLU A 183 -20.45 -18.41 21.63
C GLU A 183 -19.47 -19.34 22.35
N ALA A 184 -18.17 -19.19 22.11
CA ALA A 184 -17.13 -19.81 22.94
C ALA A 184 -16.40 -18.71 23.71
N LYS A 185 -16.48 -18.77 25.04
CA LYS A 185 -16.00 -17.69 25.90
C LYS A 185 -14.53 -17.86 26.26
N TYR A 186 -13.83 -16.73 26.33
CA TYR A 186 -12.57 -16.65 27.05
C TYR A 186 -12.78 -17.07 28.51
N PHE A 187 -11.92 -17.96 28.98
CA PHE A 187 -11.96 -18.44 30.35
C PHE A 187 -10.83 -17.80 31.14
N LYS A 188 -11.17 -17.21 32.29
CA LYS A 188 -10.22 -16.71 33.28
C LYS A 188 -10.69 -17.10 34.67
N GLN A 189 -9.83 -17.80 35.39
CA GLN A 189 -10.08 -18.14 36.78
C GLN A 189 -8.81 -18.00 37.61
N GLU A 190 -8.95 -17.39 38.78
CA GLU A 190 -7.93 -17.41 39.82
C GLU A 190 -8.09 -18.68 40.65
N LYS A 191 -7.03 -19.47 40.73
CA LYS A 191 -6.97 -20.72 41.48
C LYS A 191 -5.86 -20.65 42.51
N LYS A 192 -6.18 -20.99 43.76
CA LYS A 192 -5.16 -21.22 44.79
C LYS A 192 -4.51 -22.58 44.58
N VAL A 193 -3.22 -22.57 44.24
CA VAL A 193 -2.44 -23.78 44.10
C VAL A 193 -1.59 -23.95 45.35
N LYS A 194 -1.76 -25.11 45.99
CA LYS A 194 -0.91 -25.57 47.07
C LYS A 194 0.27 -26.30 46.47
N GLY A 195 1.47 -25.84 46.79
CA GLY A 195 2.69 -26.52 46.42
C GLY A 195 3.55 -26.76 47.63
N ARG A 196 4.60 -27.54 47.43
CA ARG A 196 5.58 -27.84 48.45
C ARG A 196 6.96 -27.74 47.81
N TYR A 197 7.86 -26.98 48.40
CA TYR A 197 9.26 -26.90 47.95
C TYR A 197 10.19 -27.33 49.08
N CYS A 198 11.34 -27.89 48.72
CA CYS A 198 12.37 -28.22 49.71
C CYS A 198 13.12 -26.94 50.08
N SER A 199 13.34 -26.69 51.37
CA SER A 199 14.16 -25.55 51.82
C SER A 199 15.66 -25.70 51.52
N GLY A 200 16.07 -26.83 50.92
CA GLY A 200 17.41 -27.10 50.40
C GLY A 200 17.58 -26.65 48.95
N TRP A 201 18.65 -27.13 48.31
CA TRP A 201 19.05 -26.72 46.97
C TRP A 201 18.33 -27.52 45.89
N SER A 202 17.84 -28.71 46.25
CA SER A 202 17.05 -29.57 45.38
C SER A 202 15.97 -30.32 46.17
N ALA A 203 14.98 -30.87 45.46
CA ALA A 203 13.95 -31.71 46.07
C ALA A 203 14.53 -32.93 46.82
N ASN A 204 15.71 -33.41 46.40
CA ASN A 204 16.38 -34.57 47.00
C ASN A 204 16.98 -34.28 48.38
N ASP A 205 17.13 -33.01 48.76
CA ASP A 205 17.71 -32.63 50.05
C ASP A 205 16.72 -32.81 51.21
N CYS A 206 15.42 -32.91 50.94
CA CYS A 206 14.39 -33.03 51.97
C CYS A 206 13.98 -34.50 52.18
N TYR A 207 14.94 -35.34 52.60
CA TYR A 207 14.74 -36.74 52.98
C TYR A 207 14.78 -36.92 54.50
N GLU A 208 14.15 -37.99 55.00
CA GLU A 208 14.15 -38.32 56.43
C GLU A 208 15.56 -38.64 56.94
N GLY A 209 15.98 -37.95 58.00
CA GLY A 209 17.32 -38.12 58.60
C GLY A 209 18.38 -37.15 58.10
N ASN A 210 18.04 -36.16 57.26
CA ASN A 210 18.98 -35.12 56.85
C ASN A 210 19.50 -34.30 58.06
N HIS A 211 20.81 -34.36 58.28
CA HIS A 211 21.50 -33.68 59.39
C HIS A 211 21.63 -32.15 59.21
N TRP A 212 21.36 -31.62 58.01
CA TRP A 212 21.51 -30.21 57.63
C TRP A 212 20.22 -29.39 57.82
N GLY A 213 19.13 -30.03 58.28
CA GLY A 213 17.91 -29.34 58.70
C GLY A 213 17.00 -28.85 57.58
N PHE A 214 17.20 -29.29 56.34
CA PHE A 214 16.28 -28.99 55.24
C PHE A 214 14.92 -29.66 55.44
N LYS A 215 13.86 -28.92 55.14
CA LYS A 215 12.48 -29.37 55.33
C LYS A 215 11.61 -28.98 54.16
N TRP A 216 10.55 -29.75 53.95
CA TRP A 216 9.50 -29.39 53.05
C TRP A 216 8.72 -28.18 53.60
N ILE A 217 8.56 -27.15 52.77
CA ILE A 217 7.77 -25.95 53.06
C ILE A 217 6.57 -25.94 52.13
N ASP A 218 5.38 -25.93 52.73
CA ASP A 218 4.13 -25.76 52.01
C ASP A 218 3.92 -24.28 51.69
N PHE A 219 3.47 -23.98 50.47
CA PHE A 219 3.09 -22.65 50.04
C PHE A 219 1.72 -22.67 49.37
N GLU A 220 1.04 -21.53 49.45
CA GLU A 220 -0.13 -21.23 48.64
C GLU A 220 0.21 -20.05 47.76
N ARG A 221 -0.04 -20.18 46.46
CA ARG A 221 0.04 -19.07 45.51
C ARG A 221 -1.24 -19.00 44.69
N ASP A 222 -1.60 -17.79 44.31
CA ASP A 222 -2.64 -17.56 43.31
C ASP A 222 -2.05 -17.82 41.92
N GLU A 223 -2.67 -18.71 41.16
CA GLU A 223 -2.40 -18.93 39.74
C GLU A 223 -3.62 -18.48 38.93
N THR A 224 -3.39 -17.71 37.87
CA THR A 224 -4.44 -17.37 36.91
C THR A 224 -4.40 -18.39 35.78
N ILE A 225 -5.50 -19.12 35.59
CA ILE A 225 -5.71 -20.00 34.45
C ILE A 225 -6.47 -19.20 33.41
N GLU A 226 -5.88 -19.05 32.22
CA GLU A 226 -6.46 -18.34 31.09
C GLU A 226 -6.45 -19.25 29.86
N SER A 227 -7.57 -19.28 29.13
CA SER A 227 -7.64 -20.04 27.87
C SER A 227 -8.63 -19.41 26.89
N PRO A 228 -8.31 -19.45 25.58
CA PRO A 228 -9.14 -18.86 24.53
C PRO A 228 -10.39 -19.69 24.24
N GLY A 229 -11.47 -19.04 23.81
CA GLY A 229 -12.65 -19.72 23.27
C GLY A 229 -12.42 -20.17 21.83
N GLN A 230 -12.84 -21.38 21.47
CA GLN A 230 -12.61 -21.96 20.13
C GLN A 230 -13.88 -22.49 19.48
N VAL A 231 -14.10 -22.18 18.21
CA VAL A 231 -15.22 -22.73 17.44
C VAL A 231 -14.73 -23.31 16.13
N VAL A 232 -15.05 -24.58 15.88
CA VAL A 232 -14.68 -25.27 14.64
C VAL A 232 -15.91 -25.92 14.00
N LEU A 233 -16.17 -25.56 12.75
CA LEU A 233 -17.16 -26.21 11.90
C LEU A 233 -16.42 -26.97 10.81
N GLY A 234 -16.50 -28.30 10.85
CA GLY A 234 -15.73 -29.20 10.00
C GLY A 234 -16.61 -30.08 9.12
N ALA A 235 -16.33 -30.12 7.83
CA ALA A 235 -16.92 -31.08 6.89
C ALA A 235 -15.83 -31.93 6.25
N GLY A 236 -15.91 -33.25 6.42
CA GLY A 236 -14.91 -34.16 5.85
C GLY A 236 -15.07 -35.62 6.28
N GLY A 237 -13.98 -36.36 6.12
CA GLY A 237 -13.88 -37.79 6.37
C GLY A 237 -13.67 -38.09 7.84
N LYS A 238 -12.77 -39.02 8.16
CA LYS A 238 -12.33 -39.21 9.54
C LYS A 238 -11.63 -37.96 10.06
N PHE A 239 -11.67 -37.76 11.37
CA PHE A 239 -10.93 -36.67 12.00
C PHE A 239 -10.32 -37.11 13.32
N SER A 240 -9.24 -36.43 13.66
CA SER A 240 -8.55 -36.51 14.95
C SER A 240 -8.77 -35.21 15.69
N LEU A 241 -9.26 -35.29 16.93
CA LEU A 241 -9.36 -34.16 17.84
C LEU A 241 -8.35 -34.37 18.98
N GLU A 242 -7.38 -33.48 19.08
CA GLU A 242 -6.44 -33.43 20.19
C GLU A 242 -6.77 -32.25 21.11
N LEU A 243 -6.89 -32.53 22.40
CA LEU A 243 -7.11 -31.52 23.43
C LEU A 243 -5.80 -31.23 24.16
N ASP A 244 -5.23 -30.06 23.89
CA ASP A 244 -4.13 -29.51 24.66
C ASP A 244 -4.66 -28.71 25.87
N THR A 245 -3.75 -28.20 26.68
CA THR A 245 -3.99 -27.34 27.84
C THR A 245 -4.69 -26.03 27.47
N THR A 246 -4.38 -25.45 26.30
CA THR A 246 -4.89 -24.11 25.90
C THR A 246 -5.41 -24.05 24.47
N SER A 247 -5.35 -25.15 23.72
CA SER A 247 -5.80 -25.23 22.33
C SER A 247 -6.48 -26.57 22.05
N ILE A 248 -7.22 -26.62 20.95
CA ILE A 248 -7.65 -27.84 20.30
C ILE A 248 -6.96 -27.93 18.94
N ASP A 249 -6.49 -29.11 18.59
CA ASP A 249 -6.04 -29.40 17.23
C ASP A 249 -7.04 -30.35 16.57
N LEU A 250 -7.54 -29.96 15.40
CA LEU A 250 -8.51 -30.73 14.65
C LEU A 250 -7.94 -31.04 13.26
N ASP A 251 -7.53 -32.29 13.06
CA ASP A 251 -7.14 -32.77 11.74
C ASP A 251 -8.30 -33.52 11.09
N ILE A 252 -8.90 -32.90 10.08
CA ILE A 252 -9.94 -33.49 9.25
C ILE A 252 -9.31 -34.08 7.99
N GLU A 253 -9.61 -35.34 7.68
CA GLU A 253 -9.20 -35.97 6.43
C GLU A 253 -10.22 -35.72 5.30
N GLU A 254 -9.77 -35.84 4.06
CA GLU A 254 -10.65 -35.72 2.89
C GLU A 254 -11.70 -36.84 2.84
N ASN A 255 -12.94 -36.51 2.45
CA ASN A 255 -14.01 -37.49 2.21
C ASN A 255 -14.30 -37.72 0.72
N THR A 256 -15.05 -38.77 0.37
CA THR A 256 -15.52 -39.05 -1.00
C THR A 256 -16.87 -38.42 -1.34
N VAL A 257 -17.53 -37.74 -0.38
CA VAL A 257 -18.83 -37.06 -0.55
C VAL A 257 -18.67 -35.55 -0.43
N ASN A 258 -19.72 -34.79 -0.78
CA ASN A 258 -19.75 -33.32 -0.62
C ASN A 258 -19.42 -32.93 0.82
N SER A 259 -18.44 -32.03 0.98
CA SER A 259 -18.07 -31.42 2.25
C SER A 259 -18.53 -29.97 2.25
N ILE A 260 -19.54 -29.66 3.05
CA ILE A 260 -20.17 -28.34 3.06
C ILE A 260 -20.21 -27.80 4.49
N VAL A 261 -19.72 -26.58 4.65
CA VAL A 261 -19.86 -25.79 5.87
C VAL A 261 -20.57 -24.47 5.54
N LYS A 262 -21.65 -24.17 6.27
CA LYS A 262 -22.44 -22.96 6.10
C LYS A 262 -22.62 -22.21 7.41
N ASN A 263 -22.41 -20.91 7.39
CA ASN A 263 -22.79 -20.01 8.47
C ASN A 263 -23.69 -18.90 7.94
N SER A 264 -24.94 -18.85 8.39
CA SER A 264 -25.89 -17.73 8.20
C SER A 264 -26.33 -17.12 9.54
N GLY A 265 -25.80 -17.65 10.66
CA GLY A 265 -26.04 -17.16 12.00
C GLY A 265 -24.88 -16.33 12.52
N SER A 266 -24.55 -16.49 13.80
CA SER A 266 -23.45 -15.79 14.45
C SER A 266 -22.52 -16.78 15.15
N ILE A 267 -21.21 -16.61 14.92
CA ILE A 267 -20.14 -17.31 15.64
C ILE A 267 -19.25 -16.26 16.27
N ILE A 268 -19.13 -16.29 17.60
CA ILE A 268 -18.48 -15.25 18.39
C ILE A 268 -17.49 -15.92 19.36
N THR A 269 -16.25 -15.45 19.34
CA THR A 269 -15.21 -15.86 20.29
C THR A 269 -14.43 -14.65 20.79
N GLU A 270 -14.42 -14.40 22.09
CA GLU A 270 -13.57 -13.40 22.72
C GLU A 270 -12.18 -13.99 22.94
N ASP A 271 -11.12 -13.29 22.51
CA ASP A 271 -9.74 -13.79 22.57
C ASP A 271 -9.58 -15.18 21.97
N GLY A 272 -10.35 -15.48 20.92
CA GLY A 272 -10.56 -16.84 20.47
C GLY A 272 -10.15 -17.14 19.03
N TYR A 273 -10.52 -18.34 18.60
CA TYR A 273 -10.25 -18.88 17.27
C TYR A 273 -11.54 -19.40 16.63
N ILE A 274 -11.75 -19.07 15.37
CA ILE A 274 -12.84 -19.63 14.56
C ILE A 274 -12.22 -20.36 13.36
N GLU A 275 -12.64 -21.59 13.10
CA GLU A 275 -12.25 -22.34 11.92
C GLU A 275 -13.48 -22.91 11.20
N LEU A 276 -13.59 -22.65 9.89
CA LEU A 276 -14.56 -23.29 9.01
C LEU A 276 -13.79 -24.06 7.94
N THR A 277 -13.91 -25.40 7.98
CA THR A 277 -13.08 -26.30 7.18
C THR A 277 -13.94 -27.29 6.42
N ALA A 278 -13.81 -27.32 5.09
CA ALA A 278 -14.44 -28.30 4.20
C ALA A 278 -13.38 -29.02 3.36
N LYS A 279 -13.25 -30.34 3.53
CA LYS A 279 -12.25 -31.18 2.83
C LYS A 279 -12.91 -32.34 2.11
N GLY A 280 -12.81 -32.37 0.78
CA GLY A 280 -13.31 -33.46 -0.06
C GLY A 280 -12.34 -33.84 -1.17
N LYS A 281 -12.31 -35.13 -1.49
CA LYS A 281 -11.28 -35.78 -2.30
C LYS A 281 -11.44 -35.56 -3.81
N ASN A 282 -12.67 -35.43 -4.33
CA ASN A 282 -12.93 -35.42 -5.78
C ASN A 282 -13.12 -34.00 -6.34
N GLU A 283 -12.70 -33.71 -7.57
CA GLU A 283 -12.84 -32.39 -8.23
C GLU A 283 -14.26 -32.11 -8.73
N LEU A 284 -15.07 -33.16 -8.93
CA LEU A 284 -16.47 -33.05 -9.35
C LEU A 284 -17.46 -32.77 -8.19
N ILE A 285 -16.94 -32.61 -6.98
CA ILE A 285 -17.70 -32.57 -5.71
C ILE A 285 -17.49 -31.19 -5.07
N ASN A 286 -18.59 -30.50 -4.73
CA ASN A 286 -18.56 -29.16 -4.16
C ASN A 286 -17.98 -29.20 -2.73
N ASN A 287 -16.72 -28.78 -2.57
CA ASN A 287 -16.12 -28.44 -1.28
C ASN A 287 -16.41 -26.96 -1.02
N LEU A 288 -17.29 -26.66 -0.07
CA LEU A 288 -17.78 -25.29 0.08
C LEU A 288 -17.74 -24.83 1.53
N VAL A 289 -17.08 -23.71 1.78
CA VAL A 289 -17.31 -22.86 2.95
C VAL A 289 -18.10 -21.64 2.49
N ASN A 290 -19.32 -21.47 3.00
CA ASN A 290 -20.16 -20.31 2.72
C ASN A 290 -20.48 -19.56 4.03
N ASN A 291 -20.05 -18.30 4.10
CA ASN A 291 -20.41 -17.40 5.19
C ASN A 291 -21.34 -16.30 4.69
N ASP A 292 -22.59 -16.32 5.13
CA ASP A 292 -23.63 -15.29 4.97
C ASP A 292 -24.11 -14.77 6.35
N GLY A 293 -23.21 -14.75 7.34
CA GLY A 293 -23.50 -14.33 8.71
C GLY A 293 -22.28 -13.73 9.40
N LEU A 294 -22.36 -13.60 10.73
CA LEU A 294 -21.28 -13.04 11.56
C LEU A 294 -20.25 -14.11 11.93
N LEU A 295 -18.97 -13.81 11.69
CA LEU A 295 -17.82 -14.46 12.30
C LEU A 295 -17.01 -13.39 13.02
N GLN A 296 -16.90 -13.48 14.35
CA GLN A 296 -16.22 -12.48 15.17
C GLN A 296 -15.22 -13.16 16.10
N ALA A 297 -13.93 -12.88 15.87
CA ALA A 297 -12.83 -13.33 16.71
C ALA A 297 -11.97 -12.13 17.13
N ASP A 298 -12.30 -11.54 18.28
CA ASP A 298 -11.63 -10.35 18.78
C ASP A 298 -10.39 -10.70 19.60
N ASN A 299 -9.42 -9.79 19.65
CA ASN A 299 -8.29 -9.83 20.56
C ASN A 299 -8.43 -8.71 21.59
N VAL A 300 -8.59 -9.06 22.87
CA VAL A 300 -8.80 -8.11 23.99
C VAL A 300 -7.69 -8.24 25.03
N VAL A 301 -7.30 -9.47 25.38
CA VAL A 301 -6.37 -9.74 26.50
C VAL A 301 -5.13 -10.53 26.07
N MET A 302 -5.28 -11.55 25.21
CA MET A 302 -4.19 -12.49 24.91
C MET A 302 -3.41 -12.08 23.65
N SER A 303 -2.10 -11.87 23.79
CA SER A 303 -1.25 -11.62 22.61
C SER A 303 -1.33 -12.80 21.64
N ARG A 304 -1.77 -12.57 20.39
CA ARG A 304 -1.95 -13.56 19.29
C ARG A 304 -3.29 -14.36 19.26
N SER A 305 -4.30 -13.95 20.02
CA SER A 305 -5.69 -14.37 19.83
C SER A 305 -6.40 -13.61 18.69
N GLY A 306 -7.65 -13.96 18.37
CA GLY A 306 -8.48 -13.23 17.41
C GLY A 306 -8.30 -13.68 15.96
N LYS A 307 -8.18 -14.99 15.73
CA LYS A 307 -7.89 -15.53 14.39
C LYS A 307 -9.08 -16.29 13.81
N ILE A 308 -9.38 -16.01 12.55
CA ILE A 308 -10.33 -16.77 11.74
C ILE A 308 -9.57 -17.53 10.65
N THR A 309 -9.87 -18.82 10.48
CA THR A 309 -9.35 -19.64 9.39
C THR A 309 -10.49 -20.18 8.54
N LEU A 310 -10.43 -19.98 7.23
CA LEU A 310 -11.35 -20.57 6.27
C LEU A 310 -10.56 -21.53 5.39
N PHE A 311 -10.92 -22.81 5.41
CA PHE A 311 -10.24 -23.85 4.65
C PHE A 311 -11.23 -24.52 3.69
N SER A 312 -11.13 -24.21 2.40
CA SER A 312 -11.89 -24.85 1.34
C SER A 312 -11.32 -24.46 -0.02
N ASP A 313 -11.54 -25.29 -1.04
CA ASP A 313 -11.20 -24.94 -2.42
C ASP A 313 -12.17 -23.87 -2.96
N ASP A 314 -13.46 -23.95 -2.61
CA ASP A 314 -14.45 -22.89 -2.88
C ASP A 314 -14.92 -22.19 -1.59
N ILE A 315 -14.86 -20.86 -1.59
CA ILE A 315 -15.23 -19.99 -0.48
C ILE A 315 -16.18 -18.90 -0.97
N GLN A 316 -17.31 -18.75 -0.29
CA GLN A 316 -18.32 -17.75 -0.62
C GLN A 316 -18.58 -16.82 0.55
N PHE A 317 -18.48 -15.52 0.32
CA PHE A 317 -19.02 -14.51 1.21
C PHE A 317 -20.35 -14.02 0.64
N GLY A 318 -21.45 -14.41 1.28
CA GLY A 318 -22.78 -13.95 0.89
C GLY A 318 -23.00 -12.46 1.21
N LYS A 319 -24.07 -11.88 0.70
CA LYS A 319 -24.41 -10.46 0.91
C LYS A 319 -24.47 -10.01 2.38
N ASN A 320 -24.75 -10.92 3.32
CA ASN A 320 -24.85 -10.63 4.76
C ASN A 320 -23.58 -11.04 5.53
N SER A 321 -22.55 -11.54 4.84
CA SER A 321 -21.28 -11.93 5.43
C SER A 321 -20.69 -10.76 6.22
N ASN A 322 -20.31 -11.00 7.47
CA ASN A 322 -19.61 -10.04 8.31
C ASN A 322 -18.49 -10.73 9.05
N ILE A 323 -17.25 -10.52 8.61
CA ILE A 323 -16.07 -11.15 9.19
C ILE A 323 -15.26 -10.09 9.94
N GLN A 324 -15.05 -10.31 11.23
CA GLN A 324 -14.33 -9.42 12.16
C GLN A 324 -13.23 -10.22 12.86
N ALA A 325 -11.97 -9.85 12.63
CA ALA A 325 -10.83 -10.58 13.17
C ALA A 325 -9.60 -9.71 13.44
N GLU A 326 -8.73 -10.15 14.35
CA GLU A 326 -7.35 -9.68 14.40
C GLU A 326 -6.60 -10.15 13.14
N ASN A 327 -6.74 -11.44 12.80
CA ASN A 327 -6.10 -12.10 11.65
C ASN A 327 -7.08 -13.01 10.90
N LEU A 328 -7.07 -12.97 9.57
CA LEU A 328 -7.83 -13.87 8.71
C LEU A 328 -6.88 -14.68 7.83
N GLU A 329 -7.00 -16.01 7.88
CA GLU A 329 -6.24 -16.91 7.02
C GLU A 329 -7.19 -17.71 6.12
N ILE A 330 -6.96 -17.64 4.81
CA ILE A 330 -7.76 -18.33 3.79
C ILE A 330 -6.88 -19.38 3.12
N LYS A 331 -7.30 -20.64 3.15
CA LYS A 331 -6.53 -21.81 2.71
C LYS A 331 -7.35 -22.68 1.76
N ALA A 332 -6.65 -23.40 0.89
CA ALA A 332 -7.22 -24.45 0.04
C ALA A 332 -6.58 -25.81 0.35
N GLY A 333 -7.27 -26.88 -0.04
CA GLY A 333 -6.75 -28.25 0.03
C GLY A 333 -5.97 -28.65 -1.22
N LYS A 334 -6.46 -28.23 -2.40
CA LYS A 334 -5.99 -28.66 -3.73
C LYS A 334 -5.17 -27.61 -4.48
N ASN A 335 -4.52 -26.71 -3.74
CA ASN A 335 -3.65 -25.64 -4.24
C ASN A 335 -4.33 -24.54 -5.08
N GLU A 336 -5.66 -24.50 -5.22
CA GLU A 336 -6.39 -23.34 -5.78
C GLU A 336 -7.43 -22.81 -4.79
N ILE A 337 -7.42 -21.50 -4.53
CA ILE A 337 -8.47 -20.82 -3.76
C ILE A 337 -9.43 -20.14 -4.74
N ASN A 338 -10.67 -20.60 -4.80
CA ASN A 338 -11.77 -19.90 -5.46
C ASN A 338 -12.56 -19.12 -4.42
N LEU A 339 -12.52 -17.78 -4.48
CA LEU A 339 -13.26 -16.91 -3.58
C LEU A 339 -14.19 -15.99 -4.36
N ASN A 340 -15.45 -15.95 -3.96
CA ASN A 340 -16.41 -14.96 -4.45
C ASN A 340 -17.05 -14.21 -3.28
N ALA A 341 -16.95 -12.88 -3.29
CA ALA A 341 -17.63 -12.00 -2.36
C ALA A 341 -18.82 -11.29 -3.02
N GLU A 342 -20.02 -11.59 -2.57
CA GLU A 342 -21.21 -10.89 -3.03
C GLU A 342 -21.22 -9.43 -2.55
N LYS A 343 -21.81 -8.55 -3.35
CA LYS A 343 -21.98 -7.14 -3.01
C LYS A 343 -22.72 -7.00 -1.67
N GLY A 344 -22.09 -6.30 -0.72
CA GLY A 344 -22.57 -6.13 0.65
C GLY A 344 -21.83 -6.96 1.70
N ALA A 345 -21.01 -7.92 1.27
CA ALA A 345 -20.11 -8.65 2.16
C ALA A 345 -19.13 -7.71 2.87
N LYS A 346 -18.98 -7.90 4.18
CA LYS A 346 -18.17 -7.05 5.05
C LYS A 346 -16.95 -7.80 5.56
N LEU A 347 -15.80 -7.15 5.50
CA LEU A 347 -14.55 -7.67 5.99
C LEU A 347 -13.79 -6.62 6.79
N THR A 348 -13.65 -6.86 8.09
CA THR A 348 -12.89 -6.01 9.02
C THR A 348 -11.80 -6.84 9.66
N VAL A 349 -10.55 -6.61 9.24
CA VAL A 349 -9.38 -7.27 9.81
C VAL A 349 -8.40 -6.22 10.31
N LYS A 350 -7.73 -6.45 11.45
CA LYS A 350 -6.78 -5.49 12.02
C LYS A 350 -5.35 -5.64 11.48
N GLU A 351 -4.79 -6.84 11.55
CA GLU A 351 -3.37 -7.08 11.28
C GLU A 351 -3.17 -7.64 9.87
N GLU A 352 -3.65 -8.87 9.61
CA GLU A 352 -3.32 -9.58 8.37
C GLU A 352 -4.51 -10.36 7.79
N ILE A 353 -4.74 -10.18 6.49
CA ILE A 353 -5.50 -11.09 5.62
C ILE A 353 -4.49 -11.86 4.79
N LYS A 354 -4.41 -13.18 4.98
CA LYS A 354 -3.44 -14.03 4.31
C LYS A 354 -4.12 -15.07 3.43
N PHE A 355 -3.80 -15.06 2.15
CA PHE A 355 -4.16 -16.13 1.22
C PHE A 355 -3.02 -17.14 1.15
N ALA A 356 -3.26 -18.36 1.63
CA ALA A 356 -2.27 -19.42 1.79
C ALA A 356 -2.74 -20.73 1.12
N PRO A 357 -2.69 -20.83 -0.21
CA PRO A 357 -3.13 -22.03 -0.96
C PRO A 357 -2.40 -23.34 -0.57
N LYS A 358 -1.16 -23.31 -0.04
CA LYS A 358 -0.50 -24.38 0.78
C LYS A 358 0.83 -23.93 1.40
N GLY A 359 1.38 -24.72 2.34
CA GLY A 359 2.54 -24.41 3.20
C GLY A 359 3.91 -24.23 2.52
N TYR A 360 4.85 -23.66 3.29
CA TYR A 360 6.12 -23.02 2.91
C TYR A 360 7.08 -23.78 1.94
N PHE A 361 6.89 -25.08 1.72
CA PHE A 361 7.84 -25.96 1.03
C PHE A 361 7.42 -26.44 -0.37
N ASP A 362 6.13 -26.35 -0.73
CA ASP A 362 5.68 -26.67 -2.09
C ASP A 362 4.99 -25.46 -2.72
N ARG A 363 5.82 -24.59 -3.32
CA ARG A 363 5.36 -23.40 -4.04
C ARG A 363 4.94 -23.73 -5.48
N SER A 364 5.03 -24.98 -5.93
CA SER A 364 5.17 -25.28 -7.35
C SER A 364 3.92 -25.07 -8.20
N VAL A 365 2.70 -25.08 -7.63
CA VAL A 365 1.48 -24.59 -8.30
C VAL A 365 0.42 -24.17 -7.27
N ASN A 366 0.54 -22.96 -6.74
CA ASN A 366 -0.50 -22.32 -5.93
C ASN A 366 -1.26 -21.33 -6.81
N LYS A 367 -2.57 -21.52 -7.01
CA LYS A 367 -3.44 -20.65 -7.80
C LYS A 367 -4.48 -19.96 -6.93
N VAL A 368 -4.97 -18.82 -7.40
CA VAL A 368 -6.16 -18.18 -6.85
C VAL A 368 -7.08 -17.69 -7.94
N ASN A 369 -8.37 -17.64 -7.63
CA ASN A 369 -9.41 -17.05 -8.44
C ASN A 369 -10.32 -16.25 -7.51
N LEU A 370 -10.00 -14.98 -7.34
CA LEU A 370 -10.63 -14.12 -6.34
C LEU A 370 -11.50 -13.08 -7.04
N SER A 371 -12.78 -13.04 -6.69
CA SER A 371 -13.75 -12.12 -7.30
C SER A 371 -14.71 -11.54 -6.28
N GLY A 372 -15.38 -10.44 -6.65
CA GLY A 372 -16.42 -9.85 -5.83
C GLY A 372 -16.15 -8.42 -5.39
N ASP A 373 -16.84 -8.03 -4.33
CA ASP A 373 -16.79 -6.69 -3.73
C ASP A 373 -16.84 -6.80 -2.20
N LEU A 374 -16.08 -5.97 -1.50
CA LEU A 374 -15.97 -5.98 -0.05
C LEU A 374 -16.13 -4.57 0.51
N ILE A 375 -16.83 -4.47 1.63
CA ILE A 375 -16.93 -3.22 2.39
C ILE A 375 -16.42 -3.39 3.81
N ARG A 376 -16.16 -2.27 4.48
CA ARG A 376 -15.72 -2.21 5.88
C ARG A 376 -16.71 -1.37 6.68
N GLU A 377 -17.07 -1.82 7.88
CA GLU A 377 -18.01 -1.11 8.76
C GLU A 377 -17.41 -0.59 10.07
N ASP A 378 -16.35 -1.20 10.58
CA ASP A 378 -15.86 -0.90 11.93
C ASP A 378 -14.97 0.35 11.98
N GLU A 379 -15.16 1.18 13.02
CA GLU A 379 -14.27 2.29 13.37
C GLU A 379 -12.99 1.82 14.05
N ASN A 380 -12.98 0.59 14.59
CA ASN A 380 -11.78 0.01 15.18
C ASN A 380 -10.71 -0.25 14.13
N TYR A 381 -9.46 -0.17 14.58
CA TYR A 381 -8.24 -0.42 13.77
C TYR A 381 -7.93 0.63 12.69
N TYR A 382 -8.62 1.77 12.76
CA TYR A 382 -8.36 2.98 12.00
C TYR A 382 -7.65 4.02 12.88
N ASP A 383 -6.57 4.60 12.37
CA ASP A 383 -5.94 5.77 12.96
C ASP A 383 -6.41 7.02 12.20
N ASP A 384 -7.35 7.77 12.80
CA ASP A 384 -7.92 8.99 12.23
C ASP A 384 -6.88 10.10 12.07
N GLY A 385 -5.92 10.18 13.00
CA GLY A 385 -4.87 11.21 12.97
C GLY A 385 -3.92 11.02 11.79
N SER A 386 -3.55 9.77 11.48
CA SER A 386 -2.67 9.48 10.35
C SER A 386 -3.39 9.07 9.07
N LYS A 387 -4.73 8.92 9.09
CA LYS A 387 -5.56 8.39 8.00
C LYS A 387 -5.02 7.06 7.45
N LYS A 388 -4.74 6.11 8.35
CA LYS A 388 -4.15 4.81 8.01
C LYS A 388 -4.93 3.64 8.60
N LEU A 389 -4.93 2.55 7.84
CA LEU A 389 -5.30 1.22 8.31
C LEU A 389 -4.03 0.40 8.53
N LYS A 390 -4.00 -0.39 9.61
CA LYS A 390 -2.87 -1.29 9.90
C LYS A 390 -2.93 -2.58 9.08
N THR A 391 -4.11 -2.91 8.58
CA THR A 391 -4.41 -4.16 7.87
C THR A 391 -3.53 -4.33 6.65
N LYS A 392 -2.90 -5.51 6.55
CA LYS A 392 -2.14 -5.95 5.39
C LYS A 392 -2.82 -7.13 4.73
N VAL A 393 -2.93 -7.11 3.41
CA VAL A 393 -3.35 -8.23 2.59
C VAL A 393 -2.11 -8.85 1.96
N ASN A 394 -1.86 -10.13 2.19
CA ASN A 394 -0.71 -10.84 1.65
C ASN A 394 -1.14 -12.00 0.76
N LEU A 395 -0.62 -12.01 -0.46
CA LEU A 395 -0.78 -13.08 -1.43
C LEU A 395 0.59 -13.41 -2.06
N ASP A 396 1.05 -14.65 -1.87
CA ASP A 396 2.31 -15.14 -2.42
C ASP A 396 2.05 -16.32 -3.38
N LEU A 397 2.30 -16.09 -4.66
CA LEU A 397 2.02 -17.02 -5.77
C LEU A 397 3.28 -17.25 -6.59
N ALA A 398 3.67 -18.51 -6.79
CA ALA A 398 4.76 -18.80 -7.72
C ALA A 398 4.36 -18.65 -9.20
N ASP A 399 3.07 -18.60 -9.50
CA ASP A 399 2.51 -18.49 -10.86
C ASP A 399 2.32 -17.03 -11.29
N ASN A 400 1.84 -16.82 -12.52
CA ASN A 400 1.41 -15.54 -13.04
C ASN A 400 0.09 -15.09 -12.40
N LEU A 401 -0.09 -13.78 -12.28
CA LEU A 401 -1.28 -13.15 -11.75
C LEU A 401 -1.89 -12.15 -12.73
N ASP A 402 -3.13 -12.42 -13.13
CA ASP A 402 -3.95 -11.55 -13.94
C ASP A 402 -4.91 -10.76 -13.05
N ILE A 403 -4.98 -9.45 -13.27
CA ILE A 403 -5.93 -8.54 -12.64
C ILE A 403 -6.77 -7.91 -13.75
N GLY A 404 -8.08 -8.06 -13.67
CA GLY A 404 -8.96 -7.55 -14.71
C GLY A 404 -10.44 -7.66 -14.37
N ASN A 405 -11.31 -7.15 -15.24
CA ASN A 405 -12.75 -7.21 -15.02
C ASN A 405 -13.28 -8.66 -15.04
N GLN A 406 -12.60 -9.57 -15.75
CA GLN A 406 -12.96 -10.99 -15.89
C GLN A 406 -11.72 -11.86 -16.03
N LYS A 407 -11.80 -13.12 -15.58
CA LYS A 407 -10.72 -14.11 -15.74
C LYS A 407 -10.53 -14.44 -17.21
N VAL A 408 -9.27 -14.42 -17.66
CA VAL A 408 -8.87 -14.83 -19.00
C VAL A 408 -7.80 -15.91 -18.87
N GLY A 409 -8.03 -17.08 -19.45
CA GLY A 409 -7.07 -18.17 -19.38
C GLY A 409 -6.93 -18.82 -18.00
N GLU A 410 -5.77 -19.41 -17.76
CA GLU A 410 -5.51 -20.35 -16.67
C GLU A 410 -4.66 -19.78 -15.52
N ASN A 411 -4.18 -18.53 -15.66
CA ASN A 411 -3.38 -17.86 -14.65
C ASN A 411 -4.21 -17.65 -13.36
N SER A 412 -3.50 -17.37 -12.26
CA SER A 412 -4.18 -16.84 -11.07
C SER A 412 -4.88 -15.53 -11.41
N PHE A 413 -6.01 -15.26 -10.77
CA PHE A 413 -6.87 -14.14 -11.12
C PHE A 413 -7.38 -13.40 -9.89
N ILE A 414 -7.39 -12.07 -9.96
CA ILE A 414 -8.12 -11.19 -9.05
C ILE A 414 -8.97 -10.23 -9.87
N SER A 415 -10.28 -10.19 -9.61
CA SER A 415 -11.14 -9.22 -10.29
C SER A 415 -10.79 -7.78 -9.92
N SER A 416 -10.90 -6.83 -10.85
CA SER A 416 -10.59 -5.41 -10.62
C SER A 416 -11.42 -4.81 -9.47
N ASN A 417 -12.70 -5.23 -9.34
CA ASN A 417 -13.56 -4.82 -8.23
C ASN A 417 -13.02 -5.31 -6.88
N LEU A 418 -12.62 -6.59 -6.80
CA LEU A 418 -12.09 -7.13 -5.56
C LEU A 418 -10.77 -6.45 -5.18
N LEU A 419 -9.84 -6.24 -6.12
CA LEU A 419 -8.60 -5.51 -5.82
C LEU A 419 -8.89 -4.07 -5.35
N GLY A 420 -9.82 -3.37 -6.02
CA GLY A 420 -10.25 -2.03 -5.64
C GLY A 420 -10.82 -1.99 -4.22
N SER A 421 -11.68 -2.95 -3.88
CA SER A 421 -12.27 -3.08 -2.54
C SER A 421 -11.24 -3.44 -1.47
N LEU A 422 -10.31 -4.37 -1.75
CA LEU A 422 -9.22 -4.74 -0.83
C LEU A 422 -8.33 -3.53 -0.53
N LEU A 423 -7.97 -2.74 -1.54
CA LEU A 423 -7.25 -1.48 -1.35
C LEU A 423 -8.09 -0.46 -0.55
N GLY A 424 -9.40 -0.44 -0.74
CA GLY A 424 -10.31 0.46 -0.01
C GLY A 424 -10.45 0.14 1.48
N ILE A 425 -10.37 -1.15 1.85
CA ILE A 425 -10.59 -1.63 3.23
C ILE A 425 -9.30 -1.98 4.01
N SER A 426 -8.13 -1.82 3.39
CA SER A 426 -6.82 -2.15 3.98
C SER A 426 -5.79 -1.04 3.74
N GLY A 427 -4.72 -1.04 4.54
CA GLY A 427 -3.63 -0.06 4.37
C GLY A 427 -2.62 -0.51 3.32
N GLU A 428 -2.50 -1.81 3.10
CA GLU A 428 -1.50 -2.40 2.22
C GLU A 428 -1.99 -3.71 1.61
N VAL A 429 -1.85 -3.82 0.29
CA VAL A 429 -2.06 -5.04 -0.49
C VAL A 429 -0.73 -5.43 -1.11
N ASN A 430 -0.19 -6.56 -0.67
CA ASN A 430 1.10 -7.07 -1.05
C ASN A 430 0.94 -8.32 -1.90
N LEU A 431 1.21 -8.19 -3.19
CA LEU A 431 1.08 -9.25 -4.16
C LEU A 431 2.47 -9.70 -4.62
N THR A 432 2.73 -11.00 -4.52
CA THR A 432 3.93 -11.63 -5.07
C THR A 432 3.52 -12.64 -6.13
N ALA A 433 4.05 -12.50 -7.35
CA ALA A 433 3.75 -13.35 -8.50
C ALA A 433 4.98 -13.52 -9.40
N HIS A 434 4.99 -14.46 -10.34
CA HIS A 434 6.04 -14.49 -11.36
C HIS A 434 5.89 -13.31 -12.34
N ASN A 435 4.68 -13.13 -12.89
CA ASN A 435 4.31 -12.04 -13.77
C ASN A 435 3.01 -11.39 -13.32
N PHE A 436 2.84 -10.11 -13.67
CA PHE A 436 1.59 -9.37 -13.45
C PHE A 436 1.03 -8.85 -14.77
N ASP A 437 -0.23 -9.13 -15.04
CA ASP A 437 -1.02 -8.56 -16.13
C ASP A 437 -2.23 -7.82 -15.56
N ILE A 438 -2.20 -6.49 -15.57
CA ILE A 438 -3.17 -5.61 -14.88
C ILE A 438 -3.96 -4.83 -15.92
N SER A 439 -5.28 -4.91 -15.83
CA SER A 439 -6.22 -4.31 -16.78
C SER A 439 -7.56 -3.94 -16.11
N GLY A 440 -8.44 -3.30 -16.88
CA GLY A 440 -9.81 -3.00 -16.44
C GLY A 440 -9.89 -1.82 -15.49
N ASP A 441 -11.05 -1.68 -14.85
CA ASP A 441 -11.38 -0.52 -14.01
C ASP A 441 -11.17 -0.88 -12.54
N ILE A 442 -10.08 -0.38 -11.95
CA ILE A 442 -9.74 -0.56 -10.54
C ILE A 442 -10.15 0.70 -9.80
N ASN A 443 -11.41 0.72 -9.36
CA ASN A 443 -11.97 1.81 -8.59
C ASN A 443 -11.78 1.55 -7.10
N ILE A 444 -11.13 2.49 -6.40
CA ILE A 444 -10.83 2.37 -4.98
C ILE A 444 -11.66 3.40 -4.23
N ASP A 445 -12.54 2.94 -3.35
CA ASP A 445 -13.25 3.79 -2.40
C ASP A 445 -12.60 3.61 -1.03
N SER A 446 -11.67 4.52 -0.69
CA SER A 446 -10.88 4.39 0.54
C SER A 446 -11.74 4.68 1.76
N TYR A 447 -11.79 3.71 2.69
CA TYR A 447 -12.48 3.85 3.95
C TYR A 447 -11.96 5.07 4.73
N LYS A 448 -12.83 6.02 5.04
CA LYS A 448 -12.49 7.24 5.80
C LYS A 448 -11.23 7.97 5.30
N ASP A 449 -11.14 8.13 3.98
CA ASP A 449 -10.05 8.82 3.28
C ASP A 449 -8.67 8.19 3.49
N THR A 450 -8.55 6.90 3.81
CA THR A 450 -7.25 6.29 4.15
C THR A 450 -6.24 6.25 3.01
N ASP A 451 -4.96 6.27 3.35
CA ASP A 451 -3.90 5.87 2.41
C ASP A 451 -3.93 4.35 2.18
N SER A 452 -3.72 3.94 0.92
CA SER A 452 -3.61 2.53 0.53
C SER A 452 -2.33 2.30 -0.27
N VAL A 453 -1.68 1.16 -0.08
CA VAL A 453 -0.45 0.77 -0.78
C VAL A 453 -0.65 -0.51 -1.56
N LEU A 454 -0.29 -0.52 -2.84
CA LEU A 454 -0.18 -1.72 -3.67
C LEU A 454 1.30 -2.03 -3.92
N LEU A 455 1.75 -3.17 -3.43
CA LEU A 455 3.10 -3.69 -3.68
C LEU A 455 3.02 -4.83 -4.70
N LEU A 456 3.83 -4.73 -5.75
CA LEU A 456 3.92 -5.72 -6.82
C LEU A 456 5.35 -6.30 -6.83
N ASN A 457 5.54 -7.46 -6.21
CA ASN A 457 6.84 -8.12 -6.13
C ASN A 457 6.90 -9.26 -7.14
N THR A 458 7.85 -9.21 -8.06
CA THR A 458 8.06 -10.34 -8.96
C THR A 458 8.99 -11.36 -8.32
N GLN A 459 8.76 -12.65 -8.59
CA GLN A 459 9.61 -13.72 -8.08
C GLN A 459 10.25 -14.62 -9.16
N LEU A 460 11.26 -15.36 -8.72
CA LEU A 460 12.09 -16.23 -9.55
C LEU A 460 11.26 -17.40 -10.07
N ASN A 461 11.11 -17.48 -11.39
CA ASN A 461 10.95 -18.74 -12.10
C ASN A 461 12.26 -19.02 -12.85
N TYR A 462 12.76 -20.25 -12.77
CA TYR A 462 14.03 -20.66 -13.39
C TYR A 462 13.96 -20.71 -14.92
N THR A 463 12.80 -20.46 -15.52
CA THR A 463 12.56 -20.62 -16.96
C THR A 463 12.63 -19.30 -17.74
N ASN A 464 11.97 -18.21 -17.28
CA ASN A 464 11.79 -16.95 -18.03
C ASN A 464 12.01 -15.68 -17.16
N PRO A 465 12.25 -14.50 -17.77
CA PRO A 465 12.29 -13.23 -17.06
C PRO A 465 10.88 -12.82 -16.61
N SER A 466 10.78 -12.08 -15.50
CA SER A 466 9.50 -11.59 -14.99
C SER A 466 9.09 -10.28 -15.65
N TYR A 467 7.80 -9.97 -15.67
CA TYR A 467 7.29 -8.68 -16.13
C TYR A 467 6.11 -8.17 -15.29
N ILE A 468 5.90 -6.86 -15.36
CA ILE A 468 4.71 -6.16 -14.84
C ILE A 468 4.10 -5.37 -15.98
N ARG A 469 2.88 -5.71 -16.38
CA ARG A 469 2.17 -5.04 -17.48
C ARG A 469 0.88 -4.42 -16.97
N PHE A 470 0.71 -3.13 -17.21
CA PHE A 470 -0.56 -2.42 -17.15
C PHE A 470 -1.03 -2.22 -18.59
N ASN A 471 -2.17 -2.80 -18.97
CA ASN A 471 -2.71 -2.71 -20.31
C ASN A 471 -4.20 -2.41 -20.23
N LYS A 472 -4.61 -1.22 -20.72
CA LYS A 472 -5.98 -0.72 -20.55
C LYS A 472 -6.40 -0.73 -19.08
N ALA A 473 -5.49 -0.34 -18.20
CA ALA A 473 -5.75 -0.22 -16.77
C ALA A 473 -6.21 1.21 -16.47
N ASN A 474 -7.42 1.33 -15.93
CA ASN A 474 -7.97 2.58 -15.43
C ASN A 474 -8.03 2.49 -13.90
N ILE A 475 -7.08 3.13 -13.24
CA ILE A 475 -6.96 3.12 -11.77
C ILE A 475 -7.42 4.48 -11.25
N ASP A 476 -8.49 4.48 -10.47
CA ASP A 476 -9.09 5.69 -9.91
C ASP A 476 -9.35 5.50 -8.43
N THR A 477 -8.79 6.40 -7.60
CA THR A 477 -9.04 6.41 -6.16
C THR A 477 -9.87 7.61 -5.75
N LYS A 478 -10.88 7.35 -4.92
CA LYS A 478 -11.77 8.34 -4.31
C LYS A 478 -11.45 8.42 -2.82
N ASN A 479 -11.53 9.63 -2.26
CA ASN A 479 -11.47 9.90 -0.82
C ASN A 479 -10.07 9.68 -0.19
N GLY A 480 -9.33 8.62 -0.57
CA GLY A 480 -7.98 8.31 -0.11
C GLY A 480 -6.88 8.50 -1.16
N ARG A 481 -5.64 8.18 -0.80
CA ARG A 481 -4.47 8.25 -1.70
C ARG A 481 -3.96 6.85 -2.01
N LEU A 482 -3.54 6.61 -3.25
CA LEU A 482 -2.96 5.33 -3.66
C LEU A 482 -1.45 5.44 -3.89
N PHE A 483 -0.71 4.50 -3.29
CA PHE A 483 0.72 4.35 -3.53
C PHE A 483 0.99 3.01 -4.21
N ILE A 484 1.69 3.03 -5.35
CA ILE A 484 2.12 1.82 -6.04
C ILE A 484 3.64 1.74 -6.00
N ALA A 485 4.19 0.61 -5.56
CA ALA A 485 5.61 0.34 -5.66
C ALA A 485 5.86 -1.06 -6.21
N THR A 486 6.81 -1.17 -7.12
CA THR A 486 7.22 -2.47 -7.67
C THR A 486 8.53 -2.93 -7.03
N ASP A 487 8.73 -4.24 -7.01
CA ASP A 487 10.02 -4.86 -6.75
C ASP A 487 10.30 -5.93 -7.82
N LEU A 488 11.02 -5.53 -8.87
CA LEU A 488 11.47 -6.48 -9.89
C LEU A 488 12.59 -7.36 -9.34
N MET A 489 12.48 -8.66 -9.58
CA MET A 489 13.47 -9.65 -9.20
C MET A 489 14.83 -9.32 -9.84
N ASP A 490 15.89 -9.35 -9.03
CA ASP A 490 17.26 -9.12 -9.45
C ASP A 490 17.97 -10.47 -9.69
N LYS A 491 18.26 -10.82 -10.95
CA LYS A 491 18.83 -12.11 -11.35
C LYS A 491 20.29 -11.98 -11.84
N ASN A 492 21.22 -12.71 -11.25
CA ASN A 492 22.60 -12.90 -11.77
C ASN A 492 22.70 -13.87 -12.98
N PHE A 493 21.73 -13.89 -13.90
CA PHE A 493 21.76 -14.80 -15.06
C PHE A 493 21.74 -14.01 -16.37
N ALA A 494 22.92 -13.85 -16.97
CA ALA A 494 23.13 -13.13 -18.22
C ALA A 494 22.41 -13.75 -19.45
N ASP A 495 21.86 -14.97 -19.33
CA ASP A 495 21.47 -15.79 -20.48
C ASP A 495 19.96 -15.89 -20.74
N LYS A 496 19.09 -15.21 -19.98
CA LYS A 496 17.62 -15.47 -19.98
C LYS A 496 16.70 -14.28 -20.30
N GLY A 497 17.22 -13.16 -20.79
CA GLY A 497 16.41 -12.00 -21.19
C GLY A 497 16.19 -10.96 -20.08
N ILE A 498 15.52 -9.87 -20.44
CA ILE A 498 15.38 -8.65 -19.62
C ILE A 498 13.97 -8.64 -19.01
N SER A 499 13.86 -8.29 -17.72
CA SER A 499 12.55 -8.09 -17.08
C SER A 499 11.96 -6.76 -17.55
N ASP A 500 10.66 -6.69 -17.74
CA ASP A 500 10.02 -5.51 -18.35
C ASP A 500 8.88 -4.96 -17.49
N ILE A 501 8.78 -3.62 -17.46
CA ILE A 501 7.57 -2.93 -17.01
C ILE A 501 6.91 -2.28 -18.23
N GLN A 502 5.64 -2.57 -18.45
CA GLN A 502 4.86 -2.04 -19.58
C GLN A 502 3.63 -1.30 -19.06
N ILE A 503 3.38 -0.10 -19.57
CA ILE A 503 2.14 0.66 -19.31
C ILE A 503 1.56 1.12 -20.64
N ILE A 504 0.43 0.55 -21.04
CA ILE A 504 -0.14 0.72 -22.37
C ILE A 504 -1.61 1.15 -22.24
N ASP A 505 -1.99 2.21 -22.93
CA ASP A 505 -3.38 2.70 -23.03
C ASP A 505 -4.07 2.84 -21.66
N SER A 506 -3.37 3.41 -20.68
CA SER A 506 -3.78 3.39 -19.27
C SER A 506 -3.99 4.79 -18.71
N LYS A 507 -4.83 4.91 -17.68
CA LYS A 507 -5.12 6.16 -16.98
C LYS A 507 -5.00 5.94 -15.48
N PHE A 508 -4.22 6.78 -14.81
CA PHE A 508 -4.00 6.71 -13.37
C PHE A 508 -4.41 8.01 -12.69
N ASN A 509 -5.31 7.88 -11.71
CA ASN A 509 -5.61 8.90 -10.72
C ASN A 509 -5.38 8.34 -9.32
N PHE A 510 -4.34 8.83 -8.66
CA PHE A 510 -3.94 8.37 -7.31
C PHE A 510 -4.33 9.36 -6.21
N ASN A 511 -5.08 10.41 -6.55
CA ASN A 511 -5.54 11.46 -5.62
C ASN A 511 -4.40 12.01 -4.74
N ASN A 512 -3.29 12.37 -5.38
CA ASN A 512 -2.04 12.85 -4.79
C ASN A 512 -1.22 11.75 -4.07
N GLY A 513 -1.38 10.50 -4.50
CA GLY A 513 -0.47 9.40 -4.20
C GLY A 513 0.71 9.34 -5.18
N ALA A 514 1.40 8.20 -5.25
CA ALA A 514 2.65 8.06 -6.01
C ALA A 514 2.81 6.68 -6.65
N ILE A 515 3.63 6.61 -7.69
CA ILE A 515 4.08 5.35 -8.29
C ILE A 515 5.60 5.31 -8.44
N VAL A 516 6.19 4.22 -7.97
CA VAL A 516 7.62 3.93 -8.08
C VAL A 516 7.81 2.60 -8.81
N LEU A 517 8.43 2.68 -9.99
CA LEU A 517 8.70 1.55 -10.88
C LEU A 517 10.18 1.18 -10.82
N GLY A 518 10.46 -0.13 -10.77
CA GLY A 518 11.80 -0.68 -10.68
C GLY A 518 11.95 -1.72 -9.57
N ARG A 519 13.06 -1.65 -8.84
CA ARG A 519 13.39 -2.62 -7.80
C ARG A 519 14.13 -2.04 -6.60
N ASN A 520 14.06 -2.79 -5.51
CA ASN A 520 14.83 -2.53 -4.30
C ASN A 520 16.31 -2.90 -4.49
N GLY A 521 17.18 -2.30 -3.65
CA GLY A 521 18.56 -2.72 -3.52
C GLY A 521 18.69 -3.97 -2.65
N LEU A 522 19.69 -4.79 -2.94
CA LEU A 522 19.95 -5.99 -2.15
C LEU A 522 21.02 -5.71 -1.10
N ARG A 523 20.70 -5.97 0.18
CA ARG A 523 21.65 -5.76 1.29
C ARG A 523 22.98 -6.50 1.12
N ARG A 524 22.96 -7.65 0.45
CA ARG A 524 24.15 -8.47 0.18
C ARG A 524 25.11 -7.85 -0.84
N ASN A 525 24.63 -6.90 -1.65
CA ASN A 525 25.39 -6.22 -2.69
C ASN A 525 26.01 -4.90 -2.16
N LEU A 526 25.79 -4.54 -0.89
CA LEU A 526 26.28 -3.29 -0.33
C LEU A 526 27.78 -3.37 -0.06
N GLU A 527 28.53 -2.36 -0.50
CA GLU A 527 29.98 -2.25 -0.23
C GLU A 527 30.27 -2.18 1.28
N ASP A 528 29.43 -1.48 2.03
CA ASP A 528 29.43 -1.49 3.50
C ASP A 528 28.00 -1.41 4.05
N SER A 529 27.54 -2.53 4.60
CA SER A 529 26.20 -2.64 5.19
C SER A 529 26.00 -1.72 6.41
N ARG A 530 27.06 -1.35 7.15
CA ARG A 530 26.94 -0.53 8.37
C ARG A 530 26.70 0.94 8.06
N THR A 531 27.27 1.45 6.98
CA THR A 531 27.07 2.84 6.54
C THR A 531 25.72 3.03 5.87
N CYS A 532 25.23 2.06 5.08
CA CYS A 532 23.90 2.14 4.47
C CYS A 532 22.73 2.04 5.48
N ILE A 533 22.91 1.38 6.64
CA ILE A 533 21.87 1.26 7.68
C ILE A 533 21.67 2.57 8.47
N ASN A 534 22.69 3.44 8.56
CA ASN A 534 22.65 4.65 9.38
C ASN A 534 22.87 5.98 8.61
N LEU A 535 23.31 5.94 7.35
CA LEU A 535 23.61 7.14 6.57
C LEU A 535 23.22 6.90 5.13
N ALA A 536 22.54 7.86 4.54
CA ALA A 536 21.70 7.64 3.36
C ALA A 536 22.43 7.30 2.05
N TYR A 537 23.73 7.01 2.07
CA TYR A 537 24.61 6.68 0.96
C TYR A 537 24.85 5.17 0.86
N CYS A 538 24.14 4.51 -0.06
CA CYS A 538 24.21 3.06 -0.27
C CYS A 538 24.88 2.76 -1.61
N LEU A 539 26.19 2.53 -1.60
CA LEU A 539 26.91 2.03 -2.76
C LEU A 539 26.78 0.51 -2.84
N GLU A 540 26.56 0.02 -4.06
CA GLU A 540 26.56 -1.40 -4.38
C GLU A 540 27.87 -1.80 -5.08
N ASP A 541 28.44 -2.96 -4.75
CA ASP A 541 29.66 -3.48 -5.37
C ASP A 541 29.39 -4.24 -6.69
N THR A 542 28.10 -4.44 -6.98
CA THR A 542 27.59 -5.21 -8.11
C THR A 542 26.52 -4.40 -8.83
N GLN A 543 26.59 -4.39 -10.16
CA GLN A 543 25.57 -3.75 -10.98
C GLN A 543 24.28 -4.57 -10.89
N ARG A 544 23.14 -3.92 -10.68
CA ARG A 544 21.82 -4.57 -10.72
C ARG A 544 21.51 -5.03 -12.13
N SER A 545 20.73 -6.10 -12.27
CA SER A 545 20.39 -6.64 -13.58
C SER A 545 19.54 -5.65 -14.39
N PRO A 546 19.80 -5.45 -15.69
CA PRO A 546 19.04 -4.48 -16.47
C PRO A 546 17.55 -4.86 -16.56
N PHE A 547 16.68 -3.85 -16.64
CA PHE A 547 15.25 -3.99 -16.98
C PHE A 547 14.82 -2.85 -17.90
N SER A 548 13.80 -3.08 -18.72
CA SER A 548 13.23 -2.02 -19.59
C SER A 548 11.89 -1.53 -19.07
N VAL A 549 11.59 -0.26 -19.33
CA VAL A 549 10.27 0.34 -19.07
C VAL A 549 9.70 0.89 -20.37
N ASN A 550 8.52 0.42 -20.76
CA ASN A 550 7.85 0.85 -21.99
C ASN A 550 6.48 1.43 -21.65
N ILE A 551 6.29 2.72 -21.91
CA ILE A 551 5.07 3.46 -21.64
C ILE A 551 4.51 3.97 -22.96
N SER A 552 3.26 3.63 -23.27
CA SER A 552 2.57 4.10 -24.46
C SER A 552 1.17 4.57 -24.09
N ASN A 553 0.85 5.83 -24.41
CA ASN A 553 -0.47 6.41 -24.17
C ASN A 553 -0.90 6.32 -22.70
N LEU A 554 -0.15 7.00 -21.82
CA LEU A 554 -0.42 7.07 -20.38
C LEU A 554 -0.94 8.46 -20.00
N GLN A 555 -2.07 8.50 -19.30
CA GLN A 555 -2.59 9.70 -18.66
C GLN A 555 -2.38 9.63 -17.15
N LEU A 556 -1.69 10.62 -16.58
CA LEU A 556 -1.52 10.80 -15.14
C LEU A 556 -2.34 12.02 -14.68
N ASP A 557 -3.23 11.79 -13.72
CA ASP A 557 -4.00 12.83 -13.03
C ASP A 557 -3.79 12.72 -11.52
N LYS A 558 -3.60 13.84 -10.82
CA LYS A 558 -3.32 13.88 -9.37
C LYS A 558 -2.31 12.82 -8.91
N VAL A 559 -1.13 12.79 -9.54
CA VAL A 559 -0.01 11.94 -9.11
C VAL A 559 1.10 12.85 -8.60
N ASP A 560 1.51 12.67 -7.34
CA ASP A 560 2.50 13.53 -6.69
C ASP A 560 3.95 13.17 -7.04
N ASP A 561 4.21 11.89 -7.27
CA ASP A 561 5.53 11.37 -7.62
C ASP A 561 5.38 10.21 -8.63
N PHE A 562 6.05 10.35 -9.78
CA PHE A 562 6.22 9.34 -10.81
C PHE A 562 7.72 9.03 -10.95
N VAL A 563 8.11 7.84 -10.52
CA VAL A 563 9.52 7.49 -10.29
C VAL A 563 9.89 6.20 -11.01
N ILE A 564 11.03 6.19 -11.73
CA ILE A 564 11.62 5.00 -12.35
C ILE A 564 13.08 4.87 -11.91
N VAL A 565 13.42 3.79 -11.21
CA VAL A 565 14.73 3.64 -10.53
C VAL A 565 15.22 2.19 -10.46
N GLY A 566 16.47 2.01 -10.05
CA GLY A 566 16.97 0.69 -9.62
C GLY A 566 17.60 -0.15 -10.73
N GLY A 567 18.22 0.48 -11.73
CA GLY A 567 19.07 -0.19 -12.72
C GLY A 567 18.34 -0.59 -14.00
N PHE A 568 17.56 0.32 -14.59
CA PHE A 568 17.02 0.11 -15.93
C PHE A 568 18.13 0.18 -16.98
N ASN A 569 17.94 -0.44 -18.15
CA ASN A 569 18.77 -0.19 -19.34
C ASN A 569 18.11 0.81 -20.30
N ASN A 570 16.78 0.77 -20.42
CA ASN A 570 16.03 1.56 -21.38
C ASN A 570 14.67 1.96 -20.82
N VAL A 571 14.33 3.23 -20.97
CA VAL A 571 13.02 3.78 -20.64
C VAL A 571 12.47 4.45 -21.89
N ASP A 572 11.45 3.85 -22.50
CA ASP A 572 10.73 4.38 -23.65
C ASP A 572 9.36 4.90 -23.20
N ILE A 573 9.14 6.20 -23.36
CA ILE A 573 7.86 6.86 -23.06
C ILE A 573 7.35 7.50 -24.34
N ASP A 574 6.15 7.11 -24.76
CA ASP A 574 5.46 7.66 -25.92
C ASP A 574 4.04 8.07 -25.54
N ARG A 575 3.65 9.31 -25.84
CA ARG A 575 2.34 9.89 -25.50
C ARG A 575 2.02 9.84 -24.01
N LEU A 576 2.91 10.36 -23.16
CA LEU A 576 2.61 10.63 -21.75
C LEU A 576 1.95 12.01 -21.60
N THR A 577 0.85 12.07 -20.87
CA THR A 577 0.19 13.32 -20.50
C THR A 577 0.09 13.44 -18.99
N HIS A 578 0.47 14.61 -18.45
CA HIS A 578 0.34 14.92 -17.03
C HIS A 578 -0.03 16.38 -16.83
N ILE A 579 -0.94 16.62 -15.89
CA ILE A 579 -1.29 17.92 -15.35
C ILE A 579 -1.39 17.80 -13.83
N GLY A 580 -0.87 18.79 -13.11
CA GLY A 580 -0.97 18.85 -11.66
C GLY A 580 0.35 19.27 -11.06
N ARG A 581 0.70 18.70 -9.91
CA ARG A 581 1.91 19.06 -9.17
C ARG A 581 3.00 18.01 -9.21
N GLY A 582 2.84 16.93 -9.98
CA GLY A 582 3.69 15.75 -9.94
C GLY A 582 5.18 16.00 -10.13
N ASN A 583 5.97 15.22 -9.40
CA ASN A 583 7.42 15.08 -9.55
C ASN A 583 7.73 13.94 -10.50
N PHE A 584 8.59 14.17 -11.49
CA PHE A 584 9.09 13.14 -12.41
C PHE A 584 10.55 12.88 -12.08
N TYR A 585 10.88 11.63 -11.75
CA TYR A 585 12.25 11.22 -11.41
C TYR A 585 12.59 9.91 -12.11
N ILE A 586 13.42 9.97 -13.14
CA ILE A 586 13.86 8.80 -13.91
C ILE A 586 15.38 8.73 -13.79
N TYR A 587 15.88 7.69 -13.11
CA TYR A 587 17.28 7.64 -12.69
C TYR A 587 17.93 6.29 -12.96
N GLY A 588 18.84 6.27 -13.94
CA GLY A 588 19.54 5.07 -14.40
C GLY A 588 20.68 4.62 -13.50
N GLY A 589 21.20 5.52 -12.68
CA GLY A 589 22.38 5.29 -11.85
C GLY A 589 23.70 5.58 -12.54
N TYR A 590 24.76 5.63 -11.74
CA TYR A 590 26.12 5.88 -12.20
C TYR A 590 27.11 4.98 -11.43
N SER A 591 28.33 4.84 -11.96
CA SER A 591 29.42 4.10 -11.32
C SER A 591 30.60 5.02 -10.99
N TYR A 592 31.31 4.67 -9.92
CA TYR A 592 32.62 5.25 -9.58
C TYR A 592 33.74 4.48 -10.28
N ASN A 593 34.57 5.17 -11.07
CA ASN A 593 35.67 4.60 -11.85
C ASN A 593 36.90 4.23 -10.99
N LYS A 594 36.76 3.27 -10.07
CA LYS A 594 37.85 2.70 -9.27
C LYS A 594 38.18 1.27 -9.71
N GLU A 595 39.28 0.68 -9.22
CA GLU A 595 39.71 -0.68 -9.62
C GLU A 595 38.61 -1.75 -9.51
N LYS A 596 37.74 -1.63 -8.50
CA LYS A 596 36.49 -2.39 -8.37
C LYS A 596 35.31 -1.42 -8.39
N PRO A 597 34.55 -1.29 -9.48
CA PRO A 597 33.49 -0.30 -9.58
C PRO A 597 32.48 -0.40 -8.44
N SER A 598 31.98 0.76 -7.98
CA SER A 598 30.79 0.83 -7.12
C SER A 598 29.69 1.59 -7.82
N TYR A 599 28.46 1.19 -7.57
CA TYR A 599 27.25 1.64 -8.24
C TYR A 599 26.36 2.43 -7.28
N ASP A 600 25.80 3.53 -7.76
CA ASP A 600 24.84 4.36 -7.00
C ASP A 600 23.52 4.48 -7.77
N TYR A 601 22.45 4.00 -7.14
CA TYR A 601 21.07 4.05 -7.67
C TYR A 601 20.18 5.07 -6.95
N ALA A 602 20.72 5.84 -6.01
CA ALA A 602 20.09 6.84 -5.12
C ALA A 602 18.97 6.32 -4.20
N ILE A 603 18.05 5.51 -4.73
CA ILE A 603 16.89 4.96 -4.03
C ILE A 603 17.11 3.46 -3.79
N PHE A 604 17.16 3.09 -2.52
CA PHE A 604 17.34 1.71 -2.09
C PHE A 604 16.01 0.96 -1.90
N ASN A 605 14.94 1.65 -1.45
CA ASN A 605 13.63 1.06 -1.19
C ASN A 605 12.53 1.83 -1.94
N THR A 606 11.84 1.14 -2.85
CA THR A 606 10.81 1.72 -3.73
C THR A 606 9.56 2.14 -2.94
N LYS A 607 9.11 1.33 -1.98
CA LYS A 607 7.99 1.64 -1.09
C LYS A 607 8.27 2.88 -0.25
N ASP A 608 9.46 2.95 0.36
CA ASP A 608 9.83 4.10 1.19
C ASP A 608 9.84 5.41 0.38
N ARG A 609 10.31 5.35 -0.88
CA ARG A 609 10.27 6.50 -1.80
C ARG A 609 8.84 6.89 -2.20
N ALA A 610 7.96 5.93 -2.41
CA ALA A 610 6.56 6.17 -2.78
C ALA A 610 5.81 6.91 -1.66
N LEU A 611 6.06 6.54 -0.40
CA LEU A 611 5.32 7.02 0.77
C LEU A 611 5.77 8.39 1.32
N ARG A 612 6.75 9.04 0.68
CA ARG A 612 7.34 10.29 1.17
C ARG A 612 6.41 11.48 1.09
N THR A 613 5.50 11.55 0.12
CA THR A 613 4.60 12.70 -0.03
C THR A 613 3.69 12.88 1.18
N GLU A 614 3.66 14.10 1.71
CA GLU A 614 2.76 14.51 2.78
C GLU A 614 1.32 14.60 2.29
N ARG A 615 0.37 14.42 3.21
CA ARG A 615 -1.04 14.67 2.88
C ARG A 615 -1.32 16.17 2.81
N ASN A 616 -0.80 16.92 3.79
CA ASN A 616 -0.91 18.38 3.84
C ASN A 616 0.41 19.02 3.41
N HIS A 617 0.36 19.75 2.30
CA HIS A 617 1.53 20.37 1.69
C HIS A 617 1.79 21.81 2.17
N THR A 618 1.04 22.33 3.14
CA THR A 618 1.16 23.73 3.60
C THR A 618 2.56 24.07 4.12
N GLN A 619 3.22 23.14 4.81
CA GLN A 619 4.57 23.35 5.36
C GLN A 619 5.65 22.64 4.54
N ARG A 620 5.44 21.35 4.25
CA ARG A 620 6.42 20.50 3.57
C ARG A 620 5.73 19.60 2.56
N ARG A 621 6.40 19.29 1.45
CA ARG A 621 5.92 18.38 0.42
C ARG A 621 6.25 16.93 0.78
N TRP A 622 7.44 16.69 1.33
CA TRP A 622 7.86 15.37 1.81
C TRP A 622 7.96 15.32 3.34
N LYS A 623 7.57 14.17 3.89
CA LYS A 623 7.58 13.87 5.32
C LYS A 623 8.96 14.08 5.91
N PHE A 624 9.03 14.83 7.00
CA PHE A 624 10.28 14.98 7.73
C PHE A 624 10.78 13.62 8.23
N ASN A 625 12.05 13.37 7.99
CA ASN A 625 12.78 12.22 8.49
C ASN A 625 14.22 12.69 8.76
N ASN A 626 14.87 12.16 9.80
CA ASN A 626 16.27 12.48 10.11
C ASN A 626 17.21 12.25 8.92
N ASN A 627 16.85 11.34 8.02
CA ASN A 627 17.61 11.01 6.81
C ASN A 627 17.16 11.78 5.55
N LEU A 628 16.05 12.54 5.59
CA LEU A 628 15.44 13.16 4.41
C LEU A 628 16.43 14.04 3.65
N ARG A 629 17.15 14.92 4.36
CA ARG A 629 18.15 15.80 3.76
C ARG A 629 19.22 15.03 3.01
N GLN A 630 19.67 13.92 3.59
CA GLN A 630 20.71 13.10 2.98
C GLN A 630 20.17 12.29 1.80
N TRP A 631 18.91 11.82 1.84
CA TRP A 631 18.24 11.24 0.67
C TRP A 631 18.13 12.25 -0.47
N ILE A 632 17.71 13.49 -0.18
CA ILE A 632 17.63 14.55 -1.18
C ILE A 632 19.01 14.85 -1.77
N ASN A 633 20.05 14.94 -0.93
CA ASN A 633 21.41 15.15 -1.44
C ASN A 633 21.84 14.03 -2.38
N ASN A 634 21.50 12.77 -2.11
CA ASN A 634 21.88 11.67 -2.98
C ASN A 634 21.09 11.64 -4.28
N GLU A 635 19.78 11.88 -4.21
CA GLU A 635 18.90 11.88 -5.39
C GLU A 635 19.14 13.09 -6.31
N PHE A 636 19.50 14.25 -5.76
CA PHE A 636 19.54 15.50 -6.53
C PHE A 636 20.89 16.23 -6.51
N LEU A 637 21.59 16.29 -5.37
CA LEU A 637 22.84 17.05 -5.33
C LEU A 637 24.01 16.25 -5.92
N TYR A 638 24.30 15.08 -5.38
CA TYR A 638 25.44 14.25 -5.79
C TYR A 638 25.24 13.58 -7.13
N ALA A 639 23.98 13.47 -7.57
CA ALA A 639 23.62 13.07 -8.91
C ALA A 639 24.13 14.07 -9.97
N PHE A 640 24.23 15.37 -9.63
CA PHE A 640 24.54 16.43 -10.58
C PHE A 640 25.92 17.09 -10.34
N ASP A 641 26.41 17.11 -9.11
CA ASP A 641 27.71 17.70 -8.74
C ASP A 641 28.85 16.66 -8.73
N TRP A 642 30.10 17.11 -8.81
CA TRP A 642 31.33 16.31 -8.71
C TRP A 642 31.50 15.21 -9.77
N TRP A 643 31.19 15.52 -11.02
CA TRP A 643 31.44 14.61 -12.15
C TRP A 643 32.92 14.60 -12.60
N THR A 644 33.63 15.69 -12.37
CA THR A 644 35.07 15.82 -12.63
C THR A 644 35.87 15.76 -11.32
N ALA A 645 37.04 15.14 -11.33
CA ALA A 645 37.90 15.06 -10.14
C ALA A 645 38.36 16.46 -9.71
N THR A 646 38.04 16.87 -8.48
CA THR A 646 38.48 18.16 -7.91
C THR A 646 39.32 17.95 -6.65
N ASN A 647 40.44 18.66 -6.54
CA ASN A 647 41.34 18.61 -5.37
C ASN A 647 40.85 19.43 -4.15
N ASN A 648 39.72 20.13 -4.24
CA ASN A 648 39.30 21.14 -3.25
C ASN A 648 37.92 20.83 -2.64
N SER A 649 37.85 19.91 -1.67
CA SER A 649 36.65 19.75 -0.82
C SER A 649 36.99 19.95 0.66
N TYR A 650 36.29 20.88 1.32
CA TYR A 650 36.43 21.21 2.76
C TYR A 650 35.96 20.09 3.71
N ASP A 651 35.35 19.02 3.20
CA ASP A 651 34.73 17.97 4.02
C ASP A 651 35.64 16.73 4.17
N LYS A 652 36.25 16.57 5.35
CA LYS A 652 37.29 15.55 5.63
C LYS A 652 36.80 14.10 5.55
N ILE A 653 35.50 13.86 5.73
CA ILE A 653 34.95 12.49 5.85
C ILE A 653 34.80 11.79 4.47
N LYS A 654 34.88 12.53 3.35
CA LYS A 654 34.64 12.00 2.00
C LYS A 654 35.82 12.09 1.02
N GLN A 655 37.01 12.45 1.49
CA GLN A 655 38.16 12.76 0.62
C GLN A 655 38.70 11.58 -0.23
N GLU A 656 38.38 10.33 0.10
CA GLU A 656 38.80 9.17 -0.72
C GLU A 656 37.81 8.86 -1.87
N VAL A 657 36.51 9.07 -1.68
CA VAL A 657 35.47 8.81 -2.72
C VAL A 657 35.39 9.95 -3.74
N ILE A 658 35.61 11.20 -3.32
CA ILE A 658 35.46 12.42 -4.13
C ILE A 658 36.57 12.59 -5.20
N LYS A 659 37.65 11.80 -5.14
CA LYS A 659 38.73 11.85 -6.15
C LYS A 659 38.47 11.00 -7.39
N THR A 660 37.41 10.20 -7.40
CA THR A 660 37.15 9.22 -8.45
C THR A 660 36.11 9.76 -9.45
N PRO A 661 36.44 9.87 -10.75
CA PRO A 661 35.47 10.28 -11.77
C PRO A 661 34.25 9.35 -11.81
N LYS A 662 33.10 9.91 -12.19
CA LYS A 662 31.84 9.20 -12.36
C LYS A 662 31.58 8.87 -13.83
N SER A 663 30.94 7.73 -14.08
CA SER A 663 30.42 7.36 -15.40
C SER A 663 28.95 7.01 -15.29
N HIS A 664 28.14 7.51 -16.23
CA HIS A 664 26.76 7.03 -16.37
C HIS A 664 26.77 5.54 -16.71
N LEU A 665 25.81 4.77 -16.19
CA LEU A 665 25.60 3.39 -16.62
C LEU A 665 25.05 3.37 -18.04
N GLU A 666 25.24 2.26 -18.78
CA GLU A 666 24.72 2.05 -20.14
C GLU A 666 23.18 2.06 -20.17
N THR A 667 22.62 3.27 -20.17
CA THR A 667 21.21 3.54 -19.94
C THR A 667 20.70 4.58 -20.94
N THR A 668 19.46 4.41 -21.40
CA THR A 668 18.82 5.34 -22.33
C THR A 668 17.42 5.71 -21.85
N ILE A 669 17.09 6.99 -21.96
CA ILE A 669 15.73 7.51 -21.77
C ILE A 669 15.27 8.12 -23.10
N ASN A 670 14.16 7.63 -23.64
CA ASN A 670 13.49 8.23 -24.80
C ASN A 670 12.10 8.70 -24.38
N ILE A 671 11.81 9.99 -24.57
CA ILE A 671 10.47 10.56 -24.34
C ILE A 671 9.99 11.19 -25.64
N ARG A 672 8.85 10.71 -26.14
CA ARG A 672 8.31 11.06 -27.45
C ARG A 672 6.85 11.50 -27.33
N ASN A 673 6.44 12.47 -28.16
CA ASN A 673 5.05 12.89 -28.29
C ASN A 673 4.34 13.22 -26.96
N SER A 674 5.09 13.72 -25.96
CA SER A 674 4.62 13.79 -24.57
C SER A 674 4.42 15.24 -24.12
N ASN A 675 3.47 15.45 -23.23
CA ASN A 675 3.13 16.75 -22.68
C ASN A 675 3.06 16.67 -21.15
N ILE A 676 4.13 17.12 -20.51
CA ILE A 676 4.28 17.08 -19.05
C ILE A 676 4.18 18.49 -18.51
N LYS A 677 3.09 18.78 -17.80
CA LYS A 677 2.84 20.07 -17.16
C LYS A 677 2.80 19.88 -15.65
N THR A 678 3.68 20.55 -14.92
CA THR A 678 3.71 20.49 -13.46
C THR A 678 3.79 21.88 -12.83
N HIS A 679 3.10 22.06 -11.70
CA HIS A 679 3.14 23.24 -10.86
C HIS A 679 3.76 22.88 -9.51
N ASP A 680 4.80 23.60 -9.10
CA ASP A 680 5.68 23.36 -7.95
C ASP A 680 6.41 22.00 -7.91
N GLY A 681 6.17 21.10 -8.87
CA GLY A 681 6.94 19.86 -9.04
C GLY A 681 8.30 20.07 -9.69
N PHE A 682 8.92 18.96 -10.08
CA PHE A 682 10.20 18.92 -10.78
C PHE A 682 10.27 17.78 -11.80
N ILE A 683 11.25 17.85 -12.70
CA ILE A 683 11.52 16.82 -13.72
C ILE A 683 13.03 16.53 -13.71
N ASN A 684 13.45 15.38 -13.20
CA ASN A 684 14.85 14.99 -13.13
C ASN A 684 15.08 13.68 -13.89
N LEU A 685 15.96 13.74 -14.89
CA LEU A 685 16.29 12.65 -15.79
C LEU A 685 17.81 12.38 -15.73
N MET A 686 18.18 11.14 -15.46
CA MET A 686 19.57 10.68 -15.50
C MET A 686 19.68 9.38 -16.27
N ALA A 687 20.47 9.38 -17.33
CA ALA A 687 20.88 8.21 -18.09
C ALA A 687 22.10 8.56 -18.95
N LYS A 688 22.81 7.57 -19.50
CA LYS A 688 23.92 7.86 -20.43
C LYS A 688 23.45 8.64 -21.66
N ASN A 689 22.29 8.28 -22.21
CA ASN A 689 21.65 8.99 -23.32
C ASN A 689 20.23 9.42 -22.94
N ILE A 690 19.88 10.67 -23.24
CA ILE A 690 18.51 11.19 -23.07
C ILE A 690 18.05 11.76 -24.41
N ASN A 691 16.95 11.23 -24.95
CA ASN A 691 16.36 11.68 -26.21
C ASN A 691 14.94 12.17 -25.97
N LEU A 692 14.70 13.47 -26.18
CA LEU A 692 13.39 14.09 -26.08
C LEU A 692 12.95 14.52 -27.47
N THR A 693 11.83 14.00 -27.97
CA THR A 693 11.34 14.24 -29.33
C THR A 693 9.87 14.65 -29.32
N ASP A 694 9.51 15.68 -30.09
CA ASP A 694 8.13 16.14 -30.26
C ASP A 694 7.39 16.33 -28.92
N SER A 695 8.09 16.83 -27.89
CA SER A 695 7.60 16.85 -26.52
C SER A 695 7.64 18.24 -25.89
N GLN A 696 6.74 18.48 -24.93
CA GLN A 696 6.64 19.74 -24.20
C GLN A 696 6.75 19.49 -22.70
N PHE A 697 7.68 20.20 -22.06
CA PHE A 697 7.90 20.15 -20.61
C PHE A 697 7.66 21.54 -20.04
N ASN A 698 6.58 21.70 -19.28
CA ASN A 698 6.20 22.96 -18.65
C ASN A 698 6.26 22.82 -17.13
N VAL A 699 7.12 23.59 -16.49
CA VAL A 699 7.22 23.65 -15.02
C VAL A 699 6.93 25.07 -14.59
N THR A 700 5.97 25.27 -13.70
CA THR A 700 5.75 26.55 -13.02
C THR A 700 6.01 26.38 -11.54
N PHE A 701 6.48 27.41 -10.85
CA PHE A 701 6.68 27.32 -9.40
C PHE A 701 6.57 28.68 -8.72
N ASP A 702 5.82 28.73 -7.64
CA ASP A 702 5.62 29.94 -6.83
C ASP A 702 5.52 29.67 -5.31
N ARG A 703 5.64 28.39 -4.91
CA ARG A 703 5.68 27.98 -3.51
C ARG A 703 6.88 28.54 -2.76
N ASN A 704 6.59 29.14 -1.61
CA ASN A 704 7.61 29.58 -0.66
C ASN A 704 8.24 28.37 0.06
N MET A 705 9.56 28.22 -0.04
CA MET A 705 10.34 27.12 0.54
C MET A 705 11.03 27.49 1.86
N SER A 706 10.74 28.64 2.47
CA SER A 706 11.35 29.05 3.76
C SER A 706 11.15 28.03 4.89
N PHE A 707 10.06 27.26 4.88
CA PHE A 707 9.77 26.21 5.87
C PHE A 707 10.20 24.81 5.41
N GLU A 708 10.78 24.68 4.22
CA GLU A 708 11.17 23.43 3.57
C GLU A 708 12.58 23.53 2.98
N SER A 709 13.55 23.91 3.81
CA SER A 709 14.96 24.18 3.45
C SER A 709 15.77 22.99 2.92
N ASP A 710 15.14 21.83 2.76
CA ASP A 710 15.75 20.68 2.09
C ASP A 710 15.26 20.57 0.64
N TYR A 711 14.04 21.05 0.33
CA TYR A 711 13.44 20.94 -0.99
C TYR A 711 14.00 21.98 -1.97
N ASP A 712 14.52 23.10 -1.46
CA ASP A 712 15.24 24.10 -2.24
C ASP A 712 16.58 23.58 -2.84
N ARG A 713 17.03 22.39 -2.42
CA ARG A 713 18.19 21.67 -2.99
C ARG A 713 17.88 20.97 -4.31
N ILE A 714 16.60 20.90 -4.68
CA ILE A 714 16.14 20.13 -5.84
C ILE A 714 16.07 21.04 -7.07
N HIS A 715 16.63 20.56 -8.19
CA HIS A 715 16.49 21.24 -9.47
C HIS A 715 15.06 21.15 -9.98
N LYS A 716 14.52 22.23 -10.56
CA LYS A 716 13.17 22.18 -11.18
C LYS A 716 13.18 21.34 -12.45
N ILE A 717 14.25 21.42 -13.22
CA ILE A 717 14.58 20.43 -14.25
C ILE A 717 16.07 20.06 -14.17
N GLY A 718 16.36 18.77 -14.17
CA GLY A 718 17.73 18.25 -14.16
C GLY A 718 17.92 17.23 -15.27
N LEU A 719 18.92 17.46 -16.12
CA LEU A 719 19.33 16.55 -17.19
C LEU A 719 20.78 16.13 -16.96
N SER A 720 21.00 14.88 -16.56
CA SER A 720 22.34 14.31 -16.39
C SER A 720 22.57 13.20 -17.39
N ALA A 721 23.42 13.46 -18.39
CA ALA A 721 23.75 12.48 -19.41
C ALA A 721 25.18 12.65 -19.96
N ASP A 722 25.64 11.68 -20.75
CA ASP A 722 26.77 11.95 -21.64
C ASP A 722 26.30 12.75 -22.84
N LYS A 723 25.11 12.39 -23.37
CA LYS A 723 24.46 13.10 -24.46
C LYS A 723 22.95 13.22 -24.24
N THR A 724 22.47 14.46 -24.29
CA THR A 724 21.04 14.82 -24.36
C THR A 724 20.71 15.34 -25.75
N ILE A 725 19.64 14.85 -26.37
CA ILE A 725 19.10 15.34 -27.64
C ILE A 725 17.71 15.93 -27.39
N LEU A 726 17.52 17.18 -27.80
CA LEU A 726 16.21 17.83 -27.89
C LEU A 726 15.84 17.95 -29.36
N ASP A 727 14.87 17.18 -29.83
CA ASP A 727 14.39 17.21 -31.20
C ASP A 727 12.96 17.73 -31.26
N HIS A 728 12.75 18.91 -31.86
CA HIS A 728 11.47 19.61 -31.88
C HIS A 728 10.78 19.62 -30.48
N THR A 729 11.58 19.93 -29.46
CA THR A 729 11.18 19.84 -28.05
C THR A 729 11.29 21.20 -27.37
N SER A 730 10.32 21.53 -26.53
CA SER A 730 10.30 22.79 -25.76
C SER A 730 10.37 22.54 -24.26
N LEU A 731 11.36 23.13 -23.60
CA LEU A 731 11.48 23.19 -22.15
C LEU A 731 11.09 24.60 -21.70
N ASN A 732 10.01 24.73 -20.93
CA ASN A 732 9.50 26.02 -20.44
C ASN A 732 9.32 26.00 -18.91
N ILE A 733 10.22 26.66 -18.19
CA ILE A 733 10.31 26.58 -16.72
C ILE A 733 10.25 27.98 -16.14
N GLN A 734 9.17 28.28 -15.43
CA GLN A 734 8.77 29.63 -15.04
C GLN A 734 8.59 29.76 -13.53
N GLY A 735 9.51 30.46 -12.88
CA GLY A 735 9.42 30.83 -11.47
C GLY A 735 8.72 32.18 -11.26
N ALA A 736 7.95 32.29 -10.18
CA ALA A 736 7.41 33.57 -9.74
C ALA A 736 8.52 34.53 -9.26
N GLU A 737 8.29 35.83 -9.43
CA GLU A 737 9.18 36.91 -8.98
C GLU A 737 9.03 37.14 -7.47
N LYS A 738 9.38 36.12 -6.68
CA LYS A 738 9.26 36.09 -5.22
C LYS A 738 10.52 35.51 -4.59
N LEU A 739 10.86 36.00 -3.40
CA LEU A 739 11.95 35.44 -2.60
C LEU A 739 11.59 34.04 -2.07
N ASN A 740 12.61 33.20 -1.87
CA ASN A 740 12.52 31.83 -1.33
C ASN A 740 11.68 30.86 -2.16
N VAL A 741 11.45 31.16 -3.42
CA VAL A 741 10.70 30.31 -4.37
C VAL A 741 11.64 29.55 -5.33
N SER A 742 12.81 30.11 -5.61
CA SER A 742 13.78 29.51 -6.53
C SER A 742 14.69 28.49 -5.83
N PRO A 743 15.25 27.49 -6.54
CA PRO A 743 16.27 26.61 -6.01
C PRO A 743 17.46 27.39 -5.41
N SER A 744 18.04 26.83 -4.36
CA SER A 744 19.02 27.48 -3.50
C SER A 744 20.42 27.44 -4.11
N SER A 745 20.98 28.62 -4.40
CA SER A 745 22.37 28.72 -4.88
C SER A 745 23.40 28.27 -3.85
N LYS A 746 23.13 28.45 -2.55
CA LYS A 746 23.99 27.94 -1.47
C LYS A 746 24.18 26.43 -1.53
N MET A 747 23.20 25.73 -2.07
CA MET A 747 23.19 24.28 -2.19
C MET A 747 23.53 23.82 -3.61
N LYS A 748 24.01 24.75 -4.46
CA LYS A 748 24.28 24.51 -5.89
C LYS A 748 23.09 23.94 -6.66
N ALA A 749 21.87 24.29 -6.25
CA ALA A 749 20.67 23.93 -6.97
C ALA A 749 20.31 25.01 -7.99
N ALA A 750 19.83 24.59 -9.16
CA ALA A 750 19.46 25.49 -10.25
C ALA A 750 18.01 25.27 -10.70
N THR A 751 17.44 26.27 -11.37
CA THR A 751 16.15 26.11 -12.05
C THR A 751 16.26 25.05 -13.13
N MET A 752 17.33 25.09 -13.94
CA MET A 752 17.76 23.99 -14.81
C MET A 752 19.22 23.63 -14.54
N TYR A 753 19.51 22.33 -14.39
CA TYR A 753 20.88 21.81 -14.26
C TYR A 753 21.17 20.81 -15.39
N VAL A 754 22.27 21.01 -16.11
CA VAL A 754 22.72 20.11 -17.20
C VAL A 754 24.11 19.55 -16.92
N VAL A 755 24.25 18.23 -16.95
CA VAL A 755 25.55 17.53 -16.92
C VAL A 755 25.76 16.87 -18.28
N GLY A 756 26.91 17.14 -18.90
CA GLY A 756 27.29 16.59 -20.22
C GLY A 756 26.72 17.36 -21.41
N ASP A 757 26.74 16.76 -22.59
CA ASP A 757 26.39 17.45 -23.85
C ASP A 757 24.88 17.55 -24.06
N LEU A 758 24.43 18.66 -24.64
CA LEU A 758 23.05 18.90 -25.04
C LEU A 758 23.02 19.38 -26.50
N GLU A 759 22.31 18.65 -27.35
CA GLU A 759 22.14 18.93 -28.77
C GLU A 759 20.68 19.25 -29.10
N GLY A 760 20.40 20.44 -29.61
CA GLY A 760 19.10 20.83 -30.13
C GLY A 760 18.97 20.61 -31.65
N ARG A 761 17.79 20.15 -32.08
CA ARG A 761 17.39 19.91 -33.47
C ARG A 761 16.02 20.51 -33.74
N ASN A 762 15.76 20.85 -35.00
CA ASN A 762 14.42 21.17 -35.49
C ASN A 762 13.69 22.25 -34.65
N LYS A 763 14.42 23.33 -34.32
CA LYS A 763 13.91 24.48 -33.53
C LYS A 763 13.53 24.15 -32.09
N SER A 764 14.29 23.26 -31.45
CA SER A 764 14.16 23.04 -30.01
C SER A 764 14.43 24.31 -29.21
N SER A 765 13.75 24.46 -28.08
CA SER A 765 13.81 25.67 -27.27
C SER A 765 13.89 25.39 -25.77
N ILE A 766 14.64 26.25 -25.07
CA ILE A 766 14.80 26.24 -23.62
C ILE A 766 14.46 27.65 -23.13
N ASN A 767 13.39 27.80 -22.35
CA ASN A 767 12.93 29.07 -21.81
C ASN A 767 12.83 28.97 -20.29
N LEU A 768 13.70 29.69 -19.59
CA LEU A 768 13.84 29.61 -18.13
C LEU A 768 13.67 30.98 -17.49
N LYS A 769 12.88 31.04 -16.41
CA LYS A 769 12.73 32.22 -15.56
C LYS A 769 12.90 31.84 -14.10
N SER A 770 13.72 32.59 -13.37
CA SER A 770 13.81 32.51 -11.90
C SER A 770 14.03 33.88 -11.28
N HIS A 771 13.82 33.97 -9.96
CA HIS A 771 14.02 35.19 -9.20
C HIS A 771 15.29 35.18 -8.36
N GLN A 772 15.71 34.00 -7.89
CA GLN A 772 16.96 33.85 -7.15
C GLN A 772 17.75 32.65 -7.67
N GLY A 773 19.01 32.58 -7.25
CA GLY A 773 19.88 31.46 -7.54
C GLY A 773 20.31 31.37 -9.00
N TYR A 774 20.65 30.14 -9.41
CA TYR A 774 21.07 29.84 -10.77
C TYR A 774 19.85 29.52 -11.65
N THR A 775 19.66 30.26 -12.75
CA THR A 775 18.60 29.95 -13.72
C THR A 775 18.99 28.74 -14.57
N LEU A 776 20.17 28.76 -15.19
CA LEU A 776 20.79 27.61 -15.85
C LEU A 776 22.18 27.37 -15.27
N MET A 777 22.47 26.12 -14.90
CA MET A 777 23.79 25.67 -14.47
C MET A 777 24.26 24.47 -15.30
N THR A 778 25.54 24.43 -15.64
CA THR A 778 26.16 23.35 -16.43
C THR A 778 27.40 22.77 -15.76
N ASP A 779 27.65 21.46 -15.90
CA ASP A 779 28.82 20.75 -15.36
C ASP A 779 29.38 19.72 -16.38
N LYS A 780 30.48 19.02 -16.05
CA LYS A 780 31.17 18.00 -16.86
C LYS A 780 31.67 18.50 -18.21
N ASN A 781 32.17 19.73 -18.24
CA ASN A 781 32.60 20.41 -19.46
C ASN A 781 31.55 20.38 -20.60
N ALA A 782 30.28 20.62 -20.25
CA ALA A 782 29.14 20.50 -21.16
C ALA A 782 29.29 21.29 -22.47
N THR A 783 28.82 20.70 -23.58
CA THR A 783 28.59 21.43 -24.82
C THR A 783 27.10 21.58 -25.09
N LEU A 784 26.62 22.83 -25.16
CA LEU A 784 25.27 23.16 -25.60
C LEU A 784 25.31 23.54 -27.09
N ARG A 785 24.72 22.71 -27.96
CA ARG A 785 24.85 22.89 -29.41
C ARG A 785 23.56 22.74 -30.21
N GLY A 786 23.43 23.49 -31.31
CA GLY A 786 22.51 23.15 -32.40
C GLY A 786 23.15 22.15 -33.37
N GLU A 787 22.37 21.21 -33.91
CA GLU A 787 22.87 20.17 -34.83
C GLU A 787 23.47 20.76 -36.11
N LYS A 788 22.75 21.70 -36.77
CA LYS A 788 23.15 22.25 -38.08
C LYS A 788 23.38 23.75 -38.02
N SER A 789 22.59 24.48 -37.25
CA SER A 789 22.59 25.95 -37.22
C SER A 789 22.06 26.53 -35.91
N LYS A 790 22.30 27.84 -35.70
CA LYS A 790 21.78 28.63 -34.57
C LYS A 790 20.26 28.60 -34.39
N ASN A 791 19.52 28.21 -35.42
CA ASN A 791 18.06 28.10 -35.38
C ASN A 791 17.58 26.77 -34.79
N ASP A 792 18.46 25.77 -34.66
CA ASP A 792 18.09 24.46 -34.13
C ASP A 792 17.96 24.46 -32.61
N LEU A 793 18.65 25.38 -31.92
CA LEU A 793 18.58 25.55 -30.47
C LEU A 793 18.50 27.02 -30.08
N THR A 794 17.39 27.41 -29.43
CA THR A 794 17.23 28.73 -28.80
C THR A 794 17.16 28.57 -27.28
N ILE A 795 17.98 29.34 -26.55
CA ILE A 795 18.03 29.34 -25.09
C ILE A 795 17.72 30.76 -24.59
N THR A 796 16.62 30.92 -23.87
CA THR A 796 16.20 32.18 -23.23
C THR A 796 16.26 32.02 -21.72
N LEU A 797 17.05 32.86 -21.06
CA LEU A 797 17.29 32.85 -19.63
C LEU A 797 16.90 34.21 -19.05
N LEU A 798 16.02 34.23 -18.05
CA LEU A 798 15.61 35.43 -17.34
C LEU A 798 15.80 35.26 -15.83
N ASN A 799 16.76 35.99 -15.26
CA ASN A 799 16.95 36.07 -13.81
C ASN A 799 16.54 37.46 -13.31
N THR A 800 15.44 37.52 -12.58
CA THR A 800 14.85 38.79 -12.10
C THR A 800 15.38 39.22 -10.73
N GLY A 801 16.42 38.55 -10.22
CA GLY A 801 16.92 38.75 -8.88
C GLY A 801 17.63 40.09 -8.64
N PRO A 802 17.68 40.54 -7.38
CA PRO A 802 18.40 41.74 -6.99
C PRO A 802 19.93 41.50 -6.98
N LYS A 803 20.68 42.59 -6.76
CA LYS A 803 22.10 42.52 -6.42
C LYS A 803 22.32 41.77 -5.09
N PRO A 804 23.49 41.14 -4.88
CA PRO A 804 23.86 40.59 -3.58
C PRO A 804 23.71 41.61 -2.45
N SER A 805 23.26 41.15 -1.29
CA SER A 805 23.16 41.99 -0.10
C SER A 805 24.55 42.42 0.39
N PRO A 806 24.69 43.62 0.98
CA PRO A 806 25.95 44.05 1.57
C PRO A 806 26.35 43.16 2.77
N GLU A 807 27.65 42.94 2.94
CA GLU A 807 28.19 42.26 4.12
C GLU A 807 27.98 43.12 5.38
N ILE A 808 27.51 42.50 6.46
CA ILE A 808 27.31 43.16 7.76
C ILE A 808 28.26 42.53 8.79
N GLY A 809 29.25 43.30 9.27
CA GLY A 809 30.15 42.86 10.34
C GLY A 809 31.24 41.90 9.87
N ILE A 810 31.72 41.00 10.76
CA ILE A 810 33.00 40.32 10.57
C ILE A 810 32.92 39.11 9.60
N THR A 811 31.76 38.49 9.32
CA THR A 811 31.70 37.33 8.39
C THR A 811 30.31 36.96 7.80
N GLY A 812 29.28 37.82 7.79
CA GLY A 812 27.94 37.40 7.34
C GLY A 812 27.18 38.39 6.44
N SER A 813 26.55 37.91 5.37
CA SER A 813 25.60 38.68 4.56
C SER A 813 24.29 38.95 5.32
N ALA A 814 23.70 40.13 5.11
CA ALA A 814 22.41 40.54 5.69
C ALA A 814 21.24 39.58 5.37
N ASP A 815 21.34 38.84 4.26
CA ASP A 815 20.35 37.87 3.79
C ASP A 815 20.82 36.41 3.97
N ASN A 816 21.84 36.19 4.80
CA ASN A 816 22.51 34.90 4.99
C ASN A 816 23.06 34.29 3.69
N ASP A 817 23.37 35.07 2.66
CA ASP A 817 23.83 34.67 1.32
C ASP A 817 22.71 34.21 0.38
N ALA A 818 21.44 34.58 0.65
CA ALA A 818 20.32 34.20 -0.22
C ALA A 818 20.43 34.78 -1.64
N ASN A 819 21.02 35.97 -1.78
CA ASN A 819 21.28 36.61 -3.08
C ASN A 819 22.77 36.64 -3.46
N ALA A 820 23.60 35.86 -2.78
CA ALA A 820 25.05 35.84 -3.06
C ALA A 820 25.36 35.42 -4.51
N ALA A 821 24.51 34.57 -5.10
CA ALA A 821 24.69 34.05 -6.45
C ALA A 821 23.38 34.02 -7.24
N ASN A 822 23.00 35.17 -7.81
CA ASN A 822 21.89 35.30 -8.75
C ASN A 822 22.43 35.41 -10.18
N PHE A 823 22.35 34.33 -10.94
CA PHE A 823 22.91 34.24 -12.30
C PHE A 823 21.90 33.63 -13.28
N ALA A 824 21.81 34.21 -14.48
CA ALA A 824 21.01 33.60 -15.54
C ALA A 824 21.73 32.37 -16.14
N LEU A 825 23.03 32.44 -16.39
CA LEU A 825 23.88 31.31 -16.79
C LEU A 825 25.07 31.13 -15.83
N ALA A 826 25.30 29.94 -15.32
CA ALA A 826 26.42 29.63 -14.43
C ALA A 826 27.09 28.28 -14.76
N LEU A 827 28.31 28.10 -14.27
CA LEU A 827 29.13 26.91 -14.46
C LEU A 827 29.37 26.21 -13.12
N GLY A 828 29.46 24.89 -13.14
CA GLY A 828 29.93 24.08 -12.02
C GLY A 828 31.42 24.27 -11.74
N ASP A 829 31.86 23.84 -10.57
CA ASP A 829 33.24 24.04 -10.12
C ASP A 829 34.24 23.38 -11.07
N ALA A 830 35.27 24.12 -11.48
CA ALA A 830 36.35 23.64 -12.34
C ALA A 830 35.88 23.07 -13.70
N THR A 831 34.81 23.61 -14.29
CA THR A 831 34.27 23.16 -15.58
C THR A 831 34.22 24.27 -16.64
N LYS A 832 34.40 23.89 -17.92
CA LYS A 832 34.28 24.78 -19.09
C LYS A 832 33.01 24.45 -19.88
N THR A 833 32.23 25.46 -20.25
CA THR A 833 31.07 25.23 -21.12
C THR A 833 31.32 25.74 -22.52
N THR A 834 31.02 24.92 -23.51
CA THR A 834 31.03 25.32 -24.93
C THR A 834 29.60 25.54 -25.41
N ILE A 835 29.34 26.65 -26.10
CA ILE A 835 28.07 26.93 -26.76
C ILE A 835 28.33 27.04 -28.26
N GLU A 836 27.73 26.16 -29.05
CA GLU A 836 28.00 26.04 -30.49
C GLU A 836 26.73 26.04 -31.34
N ASN A 837 26.69 26.77 -32.45
CA ASN A 837 25.52 26.79 -33.34
C ASN A 837 24.20 27.03 -32.59
N ALA A 838 24.17 27.97 -31.65
CA ALA A 838 22.98 28.25 -30.83
C ALA A 838 22.66 29.75 -30.75
N THR A 839 21.41 30.06 -30.43
CA THR A 839 20.98 31.41 -30.07
C THR A 839 20.73 31.48 -28.56
N VAL A 840 21.43 32.35 -27.86
CA VAL A 840 21.32 32.51 -26.39
C VAL A 840 20.90 33.94 -26.07
N ILE A 841 19.87 34.09 -25.24
CA ILE A 841 19.38 35.37 -24.71
C ILE A 841 19.42 35.29 -23.18
N ALA A 842 20.37 35.98 -22.54
CA ALA A 842 20.55 35.98 -21.08
C ALA A 842 20.23 37.35 -20.47
N LEU A 843 19.12 37.45 -19.74
CA LEU A 843 18.58 38.71 -19.22
C LEU A 843 18.60 38.76 -17.70
N ALA A 844 19.18 39.83 -17.14
CA ALA A 844 19.21 40.10 -15.71
C ALA A 844 18.88 41.58 -15.41
N PRO A 845 17.59 41.96 -15.39
CA PRO A 845 17.18 43.36 -15.31
C PRO A 845 17.49 44.05 -13.97
N ASN A 846 17.42 43.30 -12.85
CA ASN A 846 17.24 43.89 -11.52
C ASN A 846 18.49 43.84 -10.62
N GLY A 847 19.64 43.39 -11.13
CA GLY A 847 20.89 43.37 -10.38
C GLY A 847 21.60 42.03 -10.34
N ALA A 848 20.87 40.93 -10.61
CA ALA A 848 21.44 39.65 -11.00
C ALA A 848 22.43 39.80 -12.18
N LYS A 849 23.18 38.74 -12.44
CA LYS A 849 24.15 38.71 -13.54
C LYS A 849 23.64 37.83 -14.67
N ALA A 850 23.93 38.24 -15.91
CA ALA A 850 23.53 37.50 -17.09
C ALA A 850 24.30 36.18 -17.21
N TYR A 851 25.56 36.14 -16.78
CA TYR A 851 26.37 34.93 -16.81
C TYR A 851 27.52 34.94 -15.79
N TYR A 852 28.05 33.78 -15.46
CA TYR A 852 29.21 33.58 -14.58
C TYR A 852 30.23 32.65 -15.24
N SER A 853 31.50 33.04 -15.22
CA SER A 853 32.61 32.22 -15.72
C SER A 853 33.96 32.72 -15.20
N HIS A 854 34.92 31.81 -15.01
CA HIS A 854 36.28 32.17 -14.60
C HIS A 854 37.20 32.34 -15.80
N LYS A 855 38.28 33.11 -15.63
CA LYS A 855 39.31 33.29 -16.66
C LYS A 855 39.96 32.00 -17.13
N ASP A 856 40.22 31.05 -16.22
CA ASP A 856 40.79 29.75 -16.57
C ASP A 856 39.75 28.78 -17.14
N MET A 857 38.46 29.06 -16.89
CA MET A 857 37.31 28.25 -17.28
C MET A 857 36.22 29.12 -17.94
N PRO A 858 36.51 29.71 -19.13
CA PRO A 858 35.58 30.62 -19.78
C PRO A 858 34.40 29.87 -20.41
N ILE A 859 33.32 30.60 -20.73
CA ILE A 859 32.31 30.11 -21.66
C ILE A 859 32.84 30.29 -23.08
N VAL A 860 32.96 29.19 -23.82
CA VAL A 860 33.52 29.17 -25.18
C VAL A 860 32.38 29.23 -26.20
N LEU A 861 32.35 30.28 -27.02
CA LEU A 861 31.35 30.48 -28.07
C LEU A 861 31.91 30.03 -29.44
N LYS A 862 31.11 29.29 -30.22
CA LYS A 862 31.45 28.85 -31.58
C LYS A 862 30.25 29.00 -32.51
N ASN A 863 30.29 29.95 -33.45
CA ASN A 863 29.14 30.24 -34.31
C ASN A 863 27.84 30.40 -33.49
N THR A 864 27.89 31.26 -32.47
CA THR A 864 26.80 31.48 -31.51
C THR A 864 26.37 32.93 -31.53
N ASP A 865 25.05 33.18 -31.48
CA ASP A 865 24.52 34.51 -31.20
C ASP A 865 24.23 34.62 -29.70
N PHE A 866 25.04 35.41 -28.99
CA PHE A 866 24.93 35.56 -27.53
C PHE A 866 24.48 36.98 -27.20
N THR A 867 23.19 37.13 -26.90
CA THR A 867 22.59 38.41 -26.52
C THR A 867 22.40 38.47 -25.01
N PHE A 868 22.82 39.55 -24.35
CA PHE A 868 22.66 39.66 -22.91
C PHE A 868 22.33 41.07 -22.41
N TYR A 869 21.71 41.14 -21.24
CA TYR A 869 21.54 42.36 -20.46
C TYR A 869 21.86 42.11 -18.99
N GLU A 870 22.67 42.98 -18.40
CA GLU A 870 22.86 43.05 -16.95
C GLU A 870 23.29 44.47 -16.54
N GLN A 871 22.95 44.84 -15.31
CA GLN A 871 23.46 46.05 -14.69
C GLN A 871 24.99 45.96 -14.46
N PRO A 872 25.72 47.09 -14.47
CA PRO A 872 27.16 47.12 -14.23
C PRO A 872 27.60 46.29 -13.00
N ARG A 873 28.67 45.50 -13.17
CA ARG A 873 29.30 44.71 -12.10
C ARG A 873 30.08 45.63 -11.14
N GLY A 874 30.08 45.30 -9.85
CA GLY A 874 30.93 45.96 -8.86
C GLY A 874 32.38 45.43 -8.92
N THR A 875 33.31 46.09 -8.23
CA THR A 875 34.76 45.83 -8.29
C THR A 875 35.24 44.46 -7.80
N ASN A 876 34.38 43.68 -7.14
CA ASN A 876 34.76 42.41 -6.50
C ASN A 876 34.32 41.14 -7.27
N TYR A 877 33.71 41.28 -8.46
CA TYR A 877 33.21 40.14 -9.24
C TYR A 877 33.91 40.11 -10.61
N GLY A 878 35.15 39.63 -10.65
CA GLY A 878 36.02 39.58 -11.84
C GLY A 878 35.77 38.42 -12.80
N ASP A 879 34.64 37.72 -12.67
CA ASP A 879 34.31 36.48 -13.38
C ASP A 879 33.20 36.70 -14.42
N ASP A 880 33.57 37.13 -15.63
CA ASP A 880 32.67 37.41 -16.77
C ASP A 880 33.29 37.09 -18.14
N GLU A 881 34.13 36.06 -18.18
CA GLU A 881 34.98 35.73 -19.32
C GLU A 881 34.22 34.91 -20.38
N LEU A 882 34.09 35.50 -21.57
CA LEU A 882 33.61 34.85 -22.81
C LEU A 882 34.77 34.71 -23.79
N ALA A 883 34.94 33.53 -24.38
CA ALA A 883 35.99 33.24 -25.34
C ALA A 883 35.42 32.73 -26.67
N GLY A 884 36.20 32.79 -27.76
CA GLY A 884 35.86 32.17 -29.05
C GLY A 884 35.18 33.09 -30.07
N GLU A 885 34.60 32.48 -31.11
CA GLU A 885 34.06 33.14 -32.32
C GLU A 885 32.52 33.20 -32.26
N GLY A 886 32.00 34.11 -31.43
CA GLY A 886 30.56 34.36 -31.26
C GLY A 886 30.18 35.82 -31.53
N ASN A 887 28.94 36.03 -31.98
CA ASN A 887 28.37 37.37 -32.09
C ASN A 887 27.76 37.78 -30.75
N ILE A 888 28.50 38.58 -29.99
CA ILE A 888 28.13 39.00 -28.65
C ILE A 888 27.42 40.36 -28.72
N LYS A 889 26.18 40.43 -28.25
CA LYS A 889 25.38 41.65 -28.23
C LYS A 889 24.92 41.99 -26.82
N ARG A 890 25.50 43.06 -26.25
CA ARG A 890 24.98 43.67 -25.02
C ARG A 890 23.81 44.60 -25.33
N LEU A 891 22.68 44.39 -24.68
CA LEU A 891 21.47 45.20 -24.85
C LEU A 891 21.54 46.49 -24.03
N ASN A 892 20.88 47.53 -24.52
CA ASN A 892 20.51 48.70 -23.71
C ASN A 892 19.09 48.55 -23.13
N GLU A 893 18.70 49.42 -22.20
CA GLU A 893 17.42 49.35 -21.49
C GLU A 893 16.21 49.34 -22.44
N ARG A 894 16.23 50.13 -23.51
CA ARG A 894 15.15 50.17 -24.50
C ARG A 894 14.98 48.84 -25.23
N GLN A 895 16.09 48.25 -25.65
CA GLN A 895 16.10 46.95 -26.32
C GLN A 895 15.67 45.83 -25.37
N LEU A 896 16.10 45.89 -24.09
CA LEU A 896 15.64 45.00 -23.04
C LEU A 896 14.12 45.07 -22.89
N ASN A 897 13.55 46.27 -22.70
CA ASN A 897 12.10 46.44 -22.52
C ASN A 897 11.32 45.91 -23.73
N THR A 898 11.82 46.14 -24.94
CA THR A 898 11.23 45.56 -26.16
C THR A 898 11.21 44.03 -26.16
N ILE A 899 12.26 43.39 -25.63
CA ILE A 899 12.35 41.94 -25.54
C ILE A 899 11.47 41.42 -24.40
N LEU A 900 11.48 42.06 -23.23
CA LEU A 900 10.62 41.70 -22.10
C LEU A 900 9.14 41.84 -22.45
N ASP A 901 8.73 42.92 -23.13
CA ASP A 901 7.37 43.09 -23.65
C ASP A 901 6.98 41.90 -24.52
N LYS A 902 7.83 41.52 -25.49
CA LYS A 902 7.59 40.36 -26.35
C LYS A 902 7.50 39.05 -25.57
N LEU A 903 8.40 38.83 -24.60
CA LEU A 903 8.39 37.62 -23.77
C LEU A 903 7.14 37.54 -22.90
N ASN A 904 6.61 38.68 -22.45
CA ASN A 904 5.37 38.78 -21.70
C ASN A 904 4.11 38.83 -22.60
N GLY A 905 4.25 38.70 -23.92
CA GLY A 905 3.14 38.77 -24.87
C GLY A 905 2.54 40.18 -25.06
N LEU A 906 3.23 41.23 -24.60
CA LEU A 906 2.85 42.63 -24.75
C LEU A 906 3.29 43.18 -26.12
N LYS A 907 2.54 44.15 -26.65
CA LYS A 907 2.97 44.89 -27.85
C LYS A 907 4.14 45.81 -27.48
N PRO A 908 5.27 45.79 -28.21
CA PRO A 908 6.42 46.64 -27.90
C PRO A 908 6.05 48.12 -27.84
N THR A 909 6.34 48.76 -26.70
CA THR A 909 6.08 50.19 -26.54
C THR A 909 7.17 51.00 -27.27
N TYR A 910 6.85 51.56 -28.44
CA TYR A 910 7.80 52.38 -29.21
C TYR A 910 7.90 53.80 -28.63
N LEU A 911 8.75 54.03 -27.62
CA LEU A 911 9.12 55.41 -27.25
C LEU A 911 9.98 56.05 -28.37
N SER A 912 9.73 57.31 -28.72
CA SER A 912 10.40 57.98 -29.84
C SER A 912 11.87 58.31 -29.52
N ARG A 913 12.69 58.58 -30.55
CA ARG A 913 14.13 58.92 -30.41
C ARG A 913 14.35 60.21 -29.60
N GLU A 914 13.36 61.10 -29.57
CA GLU A 914 13.37 62.35 -28.79
C GLU A 914 13.09 62.11 -27.30
N GLN A 915 12.27 61.11 -26.96
CA GLN A 915 11.97 60.76 -25.57
C GLN A 915 13.15 60.07 -24.87
N SER A 916 13.99 59.33 -25.61
CA SER A 916 15.23 58.73 -25.06
C SER A 916 16.29 59.77 -24.69
N ASN A 917 16.45 60.85 -25.47
CA ASN A 917 17.46 61.88 -25.19
C ASN A 917 17.14 62.75 -23.95
N LEU A 918 15.88 62.75 -23.50
CA LEU A 918 15.45 63.44 -22.27
C LEU A 918 15.81 62.65 -21.01
N VAL A 919 15.95 61.32 -21.10
CA VAL A 919 16.31 60.45 -19.98
C VAL A 919 17.83 60.37 -19.79
N GLU A 920 18.61 60.34 -20.88
CA GLU A 920 20.09 60.31 -20.80
C GLU A 920 20.72 61.60 -20.21
N ASN A 921 19.99 62.73 -20.21
CA ASN A 921 20.53 64.01 -19.75
C ASN A 921 20.16 64.43 -18.32
N ASN A 922 19.34 63.65 -17.59
CA ASN A 922 19.01 63.98 -16.20
C ASN A 922 19.93 63.27 -15.20
N LYS A 923 21.10 63.87 -14.95
CA LYS A 923 21.81 63.71 -13.68
C LYS A 923 20.94 64.31 -12.57
N PHE A 924 20.20 63.52 -11.79
CA PHE A 924 19.94 63.75 -10.35
C PHE A 924 19.10 62.61 -9.75
N GLY A 925 19.64 62.00 -8.68
CA GLY A 925 18.86 61.65 -7.48
C GLY A 925 17.84 60.51 -7.58
N VAL A 926 18.26 59.33 -7.11
CA VAL A 926 17.38 58.27 -6.63
C VAL A 926 16.28 58.83 -5.70
N LYS A 927 15.02 58.65 -6.09
CA LYS A 927 13.89 58.38 -5.19
C LYS A 927 12.81 57.61 -5.95
N SER A 928 12.65 56.35 -5.54
CA SER A 928 11.52 55.44 -5.77
C SER A 928 10.79 55.56 -7.11
N LEU A 929 11.12 54.68 -8.06
CA LEU A 929 10.09 54.16 -8.96
C LEU A 929 9.22 53.21 -8.14
N GLN A 930 8.24 53.77 -7.43
CA GLN A 930 6.99 53.05 -7.25
C GLN A 930 6.37 52.94 -8.65
N PRO A 931 5.93 51.75 -9.09
CA PRO A 931 5.12 51.66 -10.28
C PRO A 931 3.80 52.37 -9.97
N GLU A 932 3.54 53.52 -10.60
CA GLU A 932 2.16 53.92 -10.84
C GLU A 932 1.55 52.81 -11.70
N THR A 933 0.75 52.00 -11.03
CA THR A 933 -0.18 51.04 -11.60
C THR A 933 -1.04 51.74 -12.64
N LEU A 934 -0.71 51.54 -13.92
CA LEU A 934 -1.69 51.66 -15.00
C LEU A 934 -2.29 50.28 -15.25
N GLU A 935 -3.06 49.84 -14.27
CA GLU A 935 -4.21 48.99 -14.52
C GLU A 935 -5.44 49.86 -14.25
N ASP A 936 -5.96 50.51 -15.30
CA ASP A 936 -7.39 50.83 -15.33
C ASP A 936 -8.14 49.48 -15.48
N GLU A 937 -8.13 48.69 -14.41
CA GLU A 937 -9.10 47.62 -14.24
C GLU A 937 -10.47 48.29 -14.10
N LYS A 938 -11.28 48.22 -15.15
CA LYS A 938 -12.64 48.77 -15.16
C LYS A 938 -13.40 48.29 -13.92
N SER A 939 -13.63 49.22 -13.00
CA SER A 939 -14.47 49.03 -11.83
C SER A 939 -15.87 48.61 -12.27
N VAL A 940 -16.47 47.64 -11.60
CA VAL A 940 -17.88 47.28 -11.80
C VAL A 940 -18.70 48.25 -10.96
N VAL A 941 -19.49 49.08 -11.65
CA VAL A 941 -20.32 50.13 -11.07
C VAL A 941 -21.78 49.71 -11.16
N VAL A 942 -22.52 49.82 -10.05
CA VAL A 942 -23.98 49.69 -10.00
C VAL A 942 -24.57 51.06 -9.73
N SER A 943 -25.40 51.56 -10.64
CA SER A 943 -26.16 52.79 -10.49
C SER A 943 -27.48 52.50 -9.78
N ILE A 944 -27.72 53.13 -8.64
CA ILE A 944 -28.98 53.04 -7.89
C ILE A 944 -29.74 54.33 -8.13
N CYS A 945 -30.89 54.25 -8.80
CA CYS A 945 -31.71 55.41 -9.13
C CYS A 945 -32.97 55.48 -8.27
N ASP A 946 -33.34 56.68 -7.85
CA ASP A 946 -34.65 56.93 -7.25
C ASP A 946 -35.76 57.06 -8.31
N GLU A 947 -37.01 57.15 -7.85
CA GLU A 947 -38.21 57.33 -8.67
C GLU A 947 -38.22 58.61 -9.54
N ASN A 948 -37.32 59.55 -9.26
CA ASN A 948 -37.14 60.79 -10.03
C ASN A 948 -35.92 60.72 -10.98
N ASN A 949 -35.38 59.52 -11.25
CA ASN A 949 -34.19 59.28 -12.06
C ASN A 949 -32.91 59.98 -11.55
N LYS A 950 -32.81 60.27 -10.24
CA LYS A 950 -31.52 60.64 -9.65
C LYS A 950 -30.77 59.37 -9.27
N CYS A 951 -29.67 59.12 -9.98
CA CYS A 951 -28.85 57.94 -9.80
C CYS A 951 -27.60 58.23 -8.97
N GLU A 952 -27.24 57.31 -8.08
CA GLU A 952 -25.96 57.27 -7.40
C GLU A 952 -25.19 56.02 -7.82
N ASP A 953 -23.96 56.20 -8.27
CA ASP A 953 -23.07 55.12 -8.69
C ASP A 953 -22.30 54.55 -7.49
N ARG A 954 -22.34 53.22 -7.33
CA ARG A 954 -21.57 52.49 -6.31
C ARG A 954 -20.64 51.49 -6.97
N ILE A 955 -19.35 51.59 -6.65
CA ILE A 955 -18.34 50.62 -7.08
C ILE A 955 -18.44 49.38 -6.17
N ILE A 956 -18.70 48.21 -6.75
CA ILE A 956 -18.88 46.96 -6.00
C ILE A 956 -17.71 45.99 -6.13
N GLY A 957 -16.70 46.32 -6.93
CA GLY A 957 -15.48 45.52 -7.11
C GLY A 957 -14.85 45.67 -8.49
N ASN A 958 -13.97 44.74 -8.84
CA ASN A 958 -13.36 44.55 -10.16
C ASN A 958 -13.83 43.20 -10.79
N LYS A 959 -13.37 42.87 -11.99
CA LYS A 959 -13.80 41.65 -12.73
C LYS A 959 -13.48 40.31 -12.05
N HIS A 960 -12.79 40.33 -10.90
CA HIS A 960 -12.32 39.16 -10.16
C HIS A 960 -12.91 39.07 -8.74
N THR A 961 -13.85 39.95 -8.38
CA THR A 961 -14.49 39.96 -7.06
C THR A 961 -15.89 39.34 -7.11
N ASP A 962 -16.12 38.28 -6.32
CA ASP A 962 -17.45 37.72 -6.07
C ASP A 962 -18.23 38.62 -5.10
N ALA A 963 -18.87 39.67 -5.62
CA ALA A 963 -19.68 40.61 -4.82
C ALA A 963 -21.17 40.20 -4.81
N LYS A 964 -21.79 40.18 -3.62
CA LYS A 964 -23.25 40.01 -3.44
C LYS A 964 -23.91 41.36 -3.13
N VAL A 965 -24.96 41.71 -3.87
CA VAL A 965 -25.77 42.91 -3.62
C VAL A 965 -27.11 42.48 -3.01
N SER A 966 -27.42 42.98 -1.81
CA SER A 966 -28.73 42.84 -1.18
C SER A 966 -29.43 44.19 -1.18
N VAL A 967 -30.59 44.27 -1.83
CA VAL A 967 -31.43 45.48 -1.84
C VAL A 967 -32.50 45.32 -0.76
N GLY A 968 -32.62 46.29 0.15
CA GLY A 968 -33.69 46.33 1.16
C GLY A 968 -35.07 46.58 0.54
N GLU A 969 -36.12 46.65 1.36
CA GLU A 969 -37.47 46.98 0.86
C GLU A 969 -37.48 48.36 0.18
N ILE A 970 -37.84 48.36 -1.11
CA ILE A 970 -38.10 49.56 -1.90
C ILE A 970 -39.48 50.07 -1.47
N ARG A 971 -39.52 51.23 -0.82
CA ARG A 971 -40.76 51.88 -0.39
C ARG A 971 -41.39 52.68 -1.50
#